data_AF-A0A8C9S1A1-F1
#
_entry.id   AF-A0A8C9S1A1-F1
#
_cell.length_a   1.000
_cell.length_b   1.000
_cell.length_c   1.000
_cell.angle_alpha   90.00
_cell.angle_beta   90.00
_cell.angle_gamma   90.00
#
_symmetry.space_group_name_H-M   'P 1'
#
loop_
_entity.id
_entity.type
_entity.pdbx_description
1 polymer ?
#
loop_
_entity_poly.entity_id
_entity_poly.type
_entity_poly.pdbx_seq_one_letter_code
_entity_poly.pdbx_strand_id
1 'polypeptide(L)'
;TVANENSTAVSTKPYALLFLGCVLVTPSVLSLIKSLWKITFKDSKTPRMPTVIFTEFFVALGTAVLTIVAMPKFDILTNVMMLNSVAILSAVLQVAGNIVMKERIRFITTSIFAVIFITLGYSLFVAGYCVEAAKYGSIPITPIGLAIAGTLCVSLNWWENYSMLFKSHFLQSVSEDIKRSRNIVCIVSSFVRIGVIASVLGAYVILSGQQWSSILSVSQQTKTVVLSLFAVQVISTSLCHWFALVACKMHAVRRSFVIPMWMVSPAVLVGFLITFISHFQSFVSSSPTAGRSVAAYCETMVKTSTSQLDAYSQLIMDARRTLCSRSSFMEGNILVQGLLGSSLLCWWIGLVLCTIYTCFLKVHRIERTRDLFVRRHYEAAFIDQSMLLNIRLFWYFVFSHSENEVVSIYLCATMWHETYDEMMKMIISMFRLDKFRPRKNFHNDVSFESHIYFDDAFQEVEGSKERHINEYAETLVVVIKEVYIIFKKMARIPNQEIIRTPYGGRLRYTLPHGNILNVHFKDKNLIRHKKRWSQVSLKKKHKLNIIYFEVLVLNPQCHILHQLDFTVHKTHFSLDHNTCILALDGDTDFQPSAVMLLLDRLRLYPEVGAVCGRIHPTGTGPMVWYQKFEYAVGHWLQKSAEHVFGSVLCSPGCFSLFRAAALMDDNVMKKYTTKATEAAHYVQYDQGEDRWLCTLLLQQGWRVEYNAASDSYTNAPQEFKEFYNQRRRWGPSTMANTLDLLGTGSLTSQRNKSISKPYMIYQTISMAASVLGPATVCLMIAGCFSFVFHLKPNDGLILAILPPAVYLVLCYKLKADTQITIAAIMSIFYAFLMTATILSIIGDMVTNGTFFTPSGLFFISIVLMYLVTAVLHPQEFHLVIYGLLYVLTIPSGYLLLAIYSLVNMNNVSWGTRETAKPNKVTPGNASTQVVKYAKSCKCCCWNVRIQVDQDEKVTVTPAGGFAFSETQPQEEKETIQYERDLQERYLKPLDEDKEQQKKIAAELKDLRNKATFVFFMCNALWLMATYFLQAIGGAVSIRIPKVNPQGHVEPNQYLYIDPIGLMFLLGFSSLLMIQFFAMLWHRIQTLIHYVAYNGTEVKVMRKAHKKSLEEAKEEMVMLMLFLRAKKQMINCKHY
;
A
#
# COMPACT_ATOMS: atom_id res chain seq x y z
N THR A 1 26.88 27.98 21.37
CA THR A 1 28.28 27.52 21.16
C THR A 1 28.97 28.24 20.01
N VAL A 2 28.47 28.24 18.77
CA VAL A 2 29.00 29.04 17.61
C VAL A 2 28.89 30.58 17.80
N ALA A 3 28.16 30.97 18.82
CA ALA A 3 27.54 32.26 19.02
C ALA A 3 28.32 33.27 19.87
N ASN A 4 29.25 32.79 20.69
CA ASN A 4 29.93 33.62 21.67
C ASN A 4 31.02 34.46 20.99
N GLU A 5 30.89 35.79 21.04
CA GLU A 5 31.87 36.71 20.43
C GLU A 5 33.28 36.54 21.02
N ASN A 6 33.36 36.19 22.30
CA ASN A 6 34.59 36.11 23.09
C ASN A 6 35.27 34.73 23.05
N SER A 7 34.66 33.71 22.41
CA SER A 7 35.31 32.41 22.25
C SER A 7 36.26 32.43 21.05
N THR A 8 37.56 32.33 21.32
CA THR A 8 38.62 32.14 20.32
C THR A 8 38.71 30.70 19.82
N ALA A 9 38.00 29.76 20.46
CA ALA A 9 38.10 28.34 20.20
C ALA A 9 36.80 27.75 19.62
N VAL A 10 36.40 28.21 18.43
CA VAL A 10 35.84 27.38 17.35
C VAL A 10 36.29 28.02 16.03
N SER A 11 37.47 27.64 15.59
CA SER A 11 38.36 28.30 14.63
C SER A 11 37.92 28.17 13.17
N THR A 12 36.74 28.70 12.86
CA THR A 12 36.46 29.57 11.70
C THR A 12 34.98 29.93 11.75
N LYS A 13 34.67 31.03 12.44
CA LYS A 13 33.32 31.60 12.55
C LYS A 13 32.52 31.55 11.22
N PRO A 14 33.11 31.80 10.02
CA PRO A 14 32.39 31.64 8.75
C PRO A 14 31.99 30.20 8.40
N TYR A 15 32.83 29.21 8.72
CA TYR A 15 32.56 27.78 8.47
C TYR A 15 31.40 27.26 9.33
N ALA A 16 31.33 27.69 10.59
CA ALA A 16 30.26 27.32 11.50
C ALA A 16 28.91 28.01 11.16
N LEU A 17 28.95 29.27 10.69
CA LEU A 17 27.78 29.97 10.16
C LEU A 17 27.29 29.34 8.85
N LEU A 18 28.21 28.90 7.97
CA LEU A 18 27.89 28.16 6.76
C LEU A 18 27.19 26.82 7.09
N PHE A 19 27.71 26.09 8.07
CA PHE A 19 27.07 24.88 8.57
C PHE A 19 25.63 25.15 9.04
N LEU A 20 25.42 26.21 9.83
CA LEU A 20 24.08 26.59 10.29
C LEU A 20 23.16 26.94 9.11
N GLY A 21 23.67 27.68 8.11
CA GLY A 21 22.95 27.94 6.86
C GLY A 21 22.54 26.67 6.13
N CYS A 22 23.45 25.70 6.00
CA CYS A 22 23.17 24.40 5.38
C CYS A 22 22.07 23.62 6.15
N VAL A 23 22.10 23.63 7.49
CA VAL A 23 21.07 23.00 8.33
C VAL A 23 19.70 23.65 8.08
N LEU A 24 19.63 24.99 8.04
CA LEU A 24 18.39 25.73 7.79
C LEU A 24 17.82 25.48 6.39
N VAL A 25 18.69 25.32 5.40
CA VAL A 25 18.31 25.08 4.01
C VAL A 25 17.88 23.64 3.74
N THR A 26 18.37 22.67 4.53
CA THR A 26 18.15 21.23 4.28
C THR A 26 16.67 20.84 4.07
N PRO A 27 15.69 21.27 4.89
CA PRO A 27 14.29 20.93 4.65
C PRO A 27 13.75 21.50 3.33
N SER A 28 14.24 22.67 2.90
CA SER A 28 13.89 23.28 1.63
C SER A 28 14.46 22.47 0.46
N VAL A 29 15.69 21.95 0.58
CA VAL A 29 16.29 21.06 -0.43
C VAL A 29 15.52 19.73 -0.53
N LEU A 30 15.16 19.12 0.60
CA LEU A 30 14.34 17.91 0.61
C LEU A 30 12.94 18.16 0.02
N SER A 31 12.36 19.33 0.28
CA SER A 31 11.09 19.78 -0.32
C SER A 31 11.20 19.97 -1.83
N LEU A 32 12.30 20.56 -2.30
CA LEU A 32 12.61 20.74 -3.70
C LEU A 32 12.75 19.39 -4.42
N ILE A 33 13.60 18.49 -3.92
CA ILE A 33 13.80 17.14 -4.50
C ILE A 33 12.47 16.39 -4.59
N LYS A 34 11.68 16.36 -3.51
CA LYS A 34 10.40 15.66 -3.47
C LYS A 34 9.36 16.28 -4.41
N SER A 35 9.38 17.60 -4.58
CA SER A 35 8.42 18.32 -5.43
C SER A 35 8.81 18.21 -6.90
N LEU A 36 10.10 18.28 -7.22
CA LEU A 36 10.65 17.96 -8.54
C LEU A 36 10.28 16.53 -8.92
N TRP A 37 10.56 15.55 -8.04
CA TRP A 37 10.13 14.17 -8.21
C TRP A 37 8.63 14.14 -8.51
N LYS A 38 7.76 14.69 -7.67
CA LYS A 38 6.32 14.67 -7.93
C LYS A 38 5.87 15.32 -9.25
N ILE A 39 6.51 16.39 -9.72
CA ILE A 39 6.18 16.98 -11.03
C ILE A 39 6.55 16.04 -12.16
N THR A 40 7.67 15.31 -12.06
CA THR A 40 8.01 14.25 -13.03
C THR A 40 6.94 13.16 -13.13
N PHE A 41 6.19 12.87 -12.06
CA PHE A 41 5.15 11.83 -12.04
C PHE A 41 3.71 12.38 -12.15
N LYS A 42 3.47 13.70 -11.97
CA LYS A 42 2.13 14.30 -11.92
C LYS A 42 2.08 15.71 -12.50
N ASP A 43 1.12 15.94 -13.38
CA ASP A 43 0.82 17.27 -13.92
C ASP A 43 0.44 18.23 -12.77
N SER A 44 1.15 19.35 -12.69
CA SER A 44 0.93 20.40 -11.69
C SER A 44 0.73 21.72 -12.42
N LYS A 45 -0.32 22.47 -12.06
CA LYS A 45 -0.66 23.74 -12.71
C LYS A 45 0.10 24.89 -12.05
N THR A 46 0.40 25.93 -12.82
CA THR A 46 1.09 27.13 -12.33
C THR A 46 0.19 27.91 -11.36
N PRO A 47 0.75 28.47 -10.27
CA PRO A 47 0.01 29.33 -9.36
C PRO A 47 -0.33 30.66 -10.05
N ARG A 48 -1.49 31.23 -9.72
CA ARG A 48 -1.98 32.51 -10.27
C ARG A 48 -1.48 33.73 -9.49
N MET A 49 -1.18 33.58 -8.20
CA MET A 49 -0.92 34.72 -7.30
C MET A 49 0.49 34.72 -6.67
N PRO A 50 1.18 35.88 -6.63
CA PRO A 50 2.51 36.02 -6.01
C PRO A 50 2.50 36.10 -4.48
N THR A 51 1.32 36.17 -3.83
CA THR A 51 1.19 36.35 -2.37
C THR A 51 1.97 35.33 -1.55
N VAL A 52 2.07 34.08 -2.04
CA VAL A 52 2.82 33.03 -1.34
C VAL A 52 4.32 33.34 -1.32
N ILE A 53 4.87 33.85 -2.41
CA ILE A 53 6.30 34.20 -2.52
C ILE A 53 6.63 35.29 -1.50
N PHE A 54 5.75 36.30 -1.38
CA PHE A 54 5.91 37.37 -0.41
C PHE A 54 5.94 36.83 1.03
N THR A 55 4.99 35.98 1.41
CA THR A 55 4.99 35.40 2.78
C THR A 55 6.21 34.53 3.04
N GLU A 56 6.64 33.71 2.07
CA GLU A 56 7.84 32.87 2.21
C GLU A 56 9.11 33.69 2.36
N PHE A 57 9.20 34.85 1.70
CA PHE A 57 10.33 35.76 1.85
C PHE A 57 10.46 36.26 3.30
N PHE A 58 9.37 36.75 3.91
CA PHE A 58 9.40 37.21 5.30
C PHE A 58 9.69 36.10 6.29
N VAL A 59 9.13 34.91 6.08
CA VAL A 59 9.41 33.74 6.93
C VAL A 59 10.88 33.35 6.83
N ALA A 60 11.45 33.31 5.62
CA ALA A 60 12.86 32.98 5.41
C ALA A 60 13.79 34.04 6.01
N LEU A 61 13.47 35.32 5.83
CA LEU A 61 14.20 36.45 6.39
C LEU A 61 14.17 36.41 7.93
N GLY A 62 12.99 36.24 8.53
CA GLY A 62 12.82 36.10 9.97
C GLY A 62 13.59 34.91 10.54
N THR A 63 13.55 33.75 9.85
CA THR A 63 14.30 32.55 10.24
C THR A 63 15.80 32.80 10.24
N ALA A 64 16.32 33.40 9.17
CA ALA A 64 17.74 33.68 9.02
C ALA A 64 18.21 34.73 10.04
N VAL A 65 17.50 35.85 10.18
CA VAL A 65 17.83 36.92 11.14
C VAL A 65 17.78 36.39 12.57
N LEU A 66 16.74 35.64 12.94
CA LEU A 66 16.61 35.09 14.28
C LEU A 66 17.76 34.12 14.61
N THR A 67 18.05 33.17 13.72
CA THR A 67 19.00 32.08 14.02
C THR A 67 20.48 32.45 13.79
N ILE A 68 20.77 33.24 12.75
CA ILE A 68 22.15 33.60 12.35
C ILE A 68 22.61 34.90 13.04
N VAL A 69 21.71 35.86 13.28
CA VAL A 69 22.09 37.21 13.77
C VAL A 69 21.73 37.40 15.26
N ALA A 70 20.49 37.08 15.66
CA ALA A 70 19.99 37.42 16.99
C ALA A 70 20.32 36.35 18.05
N MET A 71 19.99 35.07 17.81
CA MET A 71 20.23 33.95 18.72
C MET A 71 21.67 33.86 19.22
N PRO A 72 22.70 34.16 18.40
CA PRO A 72 24.06 34.17 18.88
C PRO A 72 24.35 35.12 20.05
N LYS A 73 23.54 36.16 20.23
CA LYS A 73 23.71 37.14 21.30
C LYS A 73 23.10 36.72 22.63
N PHE A 74 22.35 35.62 22.66
CA PHE A 74 21.66 35.13 23.85
C PHE A 74 22.28 33.82 24.37
N ASP A 75 22.09 33.57 25.67
CA ASP A 75 22.45 32.31 26.28
C ASP A 75 21.58 31.15 25.76
N ILE A 76 22.06 29.92 25.97
CA ILE A 76 21.42 28.71 25.45
C ILE A 76 20.02 28.49 26.04
N LEU A 77 19.78 28.90 27.29
CA LEU A 77 18.52 28.75 27.98
C LEU A 77 17.45 29.66 27.37
N THR A 78 17.79 30.94 27.22
CA THR A 78 16.96 31.94 26.54
C THR A 78 16.64 31.47 25.12
N ASN A 79 17.62 31.01 24.36
CA ASN A 79 17.42 30.55 22.98
C ASN A 79 16.46 29.36 22.87
N VAL A 80 16.61 28.32 23.69
CA VAL A 80 15.77 27.11 23.63
C VAL A 80 14.29 27.43 23.88
N MET A 81 14.00 28.31 24.84
CA MET A 81 12.62 28.63 25.21
C MET A 81 12.02 29.78 24.39
N MET A 82 12.84 30.69 23.87
CA MET A 82 12.39 31.74 22.93
C MET A 82 11.79 31.14 21.66
N LEU A 83 12.23 29.95 21.23
CA LEU A 83 11.61 29.21 20.11
C LEU A 83 10.10 29.00 20.30
N ASN A 84 9.62 28.83 21.54
CA ASN A 84 8.21 28.62 21.84
C ASN A 84 7.35 29.88 21.61
N SER A 85 7.95 31.07 21.62
CA SER A 85 7.27 32.36 21.43
C SER A 85 6.79 32.60 19.97
N VAL A 86 7.28 31.80 19.03
CA VAL A 86 6.95 31.82 17.60
C VAL A 86 5.46 31.48 17.33
N ALA A 87 4.73 30.94 18.31
CA ALA A 87 3.30 30.64 18.20
C ALA A 87 2.36 31.87 18.27
N ILE A 88 2.89 33.09 18.45
CA ILE A 88 2.07 34.29 18.70
C ILE A 88 0.99 34.56 17.63
N LEU A 89 1.34 34.57 16.35
CA LEU A 89 0.37 34.82 15.29
C LEU A 89 -0.66 33.69 15.18
N SER A 90 -0.22 32.45 15.35
CA SER A 90 -1.10 31.28 15.42
C SER A 90 -2.14 31.42 16.53
N ALA A 91 -1.75 31.87 17.72
CA ALA A 91 -2.66 32.12 18.84
C ALA A 91 -3.66 33.26 18.53
N VAL A 92 -3.18 34.37 17.94
CA VAL A 92 -4.05 35.50 17.54
C VAL A 92 -5.06 35.09 16.47
N LEU A 93 -4.62 34.36 15.44
CA LEU A 93 -5.50 33.89 14.36
C LEU A 93 -6.52 32.84 14.86
N GLN A 94 -6.19 32.03 15.87
CA GLN A 94 -7.15 31.14 16.52
C GLN A 94 -8.26 31.93 17.24
N VAL A 95 -7.91 32.98 17.98
CA VAL A 95 -8.90 33.84 18.63
C VAL A 95 -9.81 34.50 17.58
N ALA A 96 -9.23 35.12 16.56
CA ALA A 96 -9.98 35.77 15.49
C ALA A 96 -10.89 34.80 14.73
N GLY A 97 -10.38 33.62 14.34
CA GLY A 97 -11.13 32.60 13.62
C GLY A 97 -12.29 32.01 14.44
N ASN A 98 -12.10 31.82 15.75
CA ASN A 98 -13.15 31.30 16.61
C ASN A 98 -14.27 32.34 16.88
N ILE A 99 -13.95 33.64 16.93
CA ILE A 99 -14.95 34.72 17.02
C ILE A 99 -15.84 34.76 15.77
N VAL A 100 -15.24 34.61 14.58
CA VAL A 100 -15.95 34.65 13.29
C VAL A 100 -16.92 33.46 13.13
N MET A 101 -16.58 32.29 13.69
CA MET A 101 -17.34 31.06 13.46
C MET A 101 -18.51 30.82 14.42
N LYS A 102 -18.72 31.64 15.46
CA LYS A 102 -19.84 31.63 16.47
C LYS A 102 -20.20 30.29 17.16
N GLU A 103 -19.75 29.12 16.69
CA GLU A 103 -20.15 27.78 17.16
C GLU A 103 -19.16 27.14 18.16
N ARG A 104 -18.00 27.74 18.44
CA ARG A 104 -16.87 27.04 19.13
C ARG A 104 -16.44 27.68 20.45
N ILE A 105 -17.32 27.69 21.46
CA ILE A 105 -17.04 28.30 22.78
C ILE A 105 -15.89 27.59 23.56
N ARG A 106 -15.69 26.27 23.41
CA ARG A 106 -14.77 25.49 24.27
C ARG A 106 -13.27 25.81 24.12
N PHE A 107 -12.80 26.27 22.95
CA PHE A 107 -11.37 26.52 22.72
C PHE A 107 -10.99 28.00 22.65
N ILE A 108 -11.98 28.90 22.70
CA ILE A 108 -11.74 30.36 22.71
C ILE A 108 -10.96 30.75 23.97
N THR A 109 -11.41 30.31 25.13
CA THR A 109 -10.78 30.62 26.43
C THR A 109 -9.30 30.23 26.43
N THR A 110 -8.98 29.02 25.98
CA THR A 110 -7.61 28.52 25.90
C THR A 110 -6.74 29.34 24.93
N SER A 111 -7.30 29.75 23.78
CA SER A 111 -6.57 30.56 22.79
C SER A 111 -6.29 31.98 23.30
N ILE A 112 -7.23 32.57 24.07
CA ILE A 112 -7.05 33.88 24.72
C ILE A 112 -5.93 33.79 25.76
N PHE A 113 -5.95 32.78 26.63
CA PHE A 113 -4.87 32.56 27.60
C PHE A 113 -3.52 32.34 26.90
N ALA A 114 -3.48 31.63 25.76
CA ALA A 114 -2.25 31.47 25.00
C ALA A 114 -1.67 32.82 24.54
N VAL A 115 -2.49 33.73 24.01
CA VAL A 115 -2.05 35.09 23.63
C VAL A 115 -1.51 35.84 24.84
N ILE A 116 -2.25 35.83 25.96
CA ILE A 116 -1.85 36.52 27.20
C ILE A 116 -0.49 36.01 27.71
N PHE A 117 -0.28 34.69 27.77
CA PHE A 117 1.00 34.15 28.24
C PHE A 117 2.16 34.45 27.29
N ILE A 118 1.94 34.41 25.98
CA ILE A 118 3.01 34.73 25.02
C ILE A 118 3.39 36.21 25.08
N THR A 119 2.41 37.13 25.14
CA THR A 119 2.68 38.57 25.26
C THR A 119 3.30 38.93 26.60
N LEU A 120 2.82 38.33 27.70
CA LEU A 120 3.44 38.47 29.02
C LEU A 120 4.89 38.00 29.01
N GLY A 121 5.19 36.88 28.33
CA GLY A 121 6.56 36.40 28.14
C GLY A 121 7.46 37.42 27.45
N TYR A 122 7.01 38.06 26.36
CA TYR A 122 7.76 39.13 25.70
C TYR A 122 7.97 40.36 26.62
N SER A 123 6.94 40.77 27.35
CA SER A 123 7.04 41.90 28.29
C SER A 123 8.04 41.63 29.41
N LEU A 124 8.01 40.44 30.01
CA LEU A 124 8.95 40.01 31.06
C LEU A 124 10.37 39.86 30.51
N PHE A 125 10.52 39.37 29.28
CA PHE A 125 11.80 39.29 28.60
C PHE A 125 12.43 40.67 28.42
N VAL A 126 11.69 41.63 27.86
CA VAL A 126 12.16 43.02 27.69
C VAL A 126 12.46 43.65 29.05
N ALA A 127 11.58 43.49 30.04
CA ALA A 127 11.79 44.01 31.39
C ALA A 127 13.07 43.44 32.03
N GLY A 128 13.33 42.14 31.90
CA GLY A 128 14.54 41.51 32.40
C GLY A 128 15.82 42.12 31.81
N TYR A 129 15.86 42.33 30.48
CA TYR A 129 17.01 42.95 29.82
C TYR A 129 17.10 44.46 30.09
N CYS A 130 16.00 45.18 30.27
CA CYS A 130 16.02 46.58 30.67
C CYS A 130 16.60 46.75 32.09
N VAL A 131 16.23 45.88 33.02
CA VAL A 131 16.81 45.87 34.39
C VAL A 131 18.30 45.52 34.36
N GLU A 132 18.70 44.57 33.51
CA GLU A 132 20.11 44.21 33.32
C GLU A 132 20.90 45.37 32.69
N ALA A 133 20.35 46.05 31.68
CA ALA A 133 20.96 47.21 31.05
C ALA A 133 21.08 48.43 32.00
N ALA A 134 20.06 48.66 32.83
CA ALA A 134 20.07 49.74 33.82
C ALA A 134 21.11 49.53 34.92
N LYS A 135 21.40 48.27 35.26
CA LYS A 135 22.33 47.93 36.34
C LYS A 135 23.78 47.78 35.88
N TYR A 136 24.00 47.27 34.67
CA TYR A 136 25.34 46.87 34.18
C TYR A 136 25.86 47.69 33.00
N GLY A 137 25.07 48.61 32.45
CA GLY A 137 25.47 49.47 31.33
C GLY A 137 25.43 48.80 29.95
N SER A 138 25.14 49.61 28.93
CA SER A 138 25.15 49.36 27.47
C SER A 138 25.02 47.91 27.00
N ILE A 139 23.87 47.28 27.25
CA ILE A 139 23.43 46.13 26.46
C ILE A 139 22.91 46.68 25.11
N PRO A 140 23.38 46.17 23.95
CA PRO A 140 22.82 46.59 22.68
C PRO A 140 21.35 46.17 22.62
N ILE A 141 20.44 47.12 22.46
CA ILE A 141 18.97 46.87 22.37
C ILE A 141 18.61 46.25 21.01
N THR A 142 19.48 46.42 20.01
CA THR A 142 19.27 45.97 18.63
C THR A 142 19.04 44.45 18.48
N PRO A 143 19.74 43.52 19.17
CA PRO A 143 19.50 42.08 19.04
C PRO A 143 18.18 41.66 19.66
N ILE A 144 17.71 42.36 20.70
CA ILE A 144 16.41 42.12 21.36
C ILE A 144 15.28 42.46 20.38
N GLY A 145 15.35 43.64 19.75
CA GLY A 145 14.41 44.04 18.70
C GLY A 145 14.41 43.08 17.51
N LEU A 146 15.60 42.67 17.03
CA LEU A 146 15.74 41.70 15.95
C LEU A 146 15.20 40.31 16.32
N ALA A 147 15.34 39.88 17.58
CA ALA A 147 14.79 38.62 18.06
C ALA A 147 13.26 38.60 18.02
N ILE A 148 12.63 39.65 18.57
CA ILE A 148 11.16 39.79 18.60
C ILE A 148 10.60 39.94 17.17
N ALA A 149 11.24 40.76 16.33
CA ALA A 149 10.86 40.89 14.92
C ALA A 149 11.03 39.57 14.16
N GLY A 150 12.11 38.84 14.44
CA GLY A 150 12.39 37.52 13.90
C GLY A 150 11.31 36.50 14.26
N THR A 151 10.95 36.38 15.54
CA THR A 151 9.90 35.44 16.00
C THR A 151 8.52 35.78 15.42
N LEU A 152 8.19 37.07 15.29
CA LEU A 152 6.97 37.53 14.61
C LEU A 152 6.97 37.15 13.12
N CYS A 153 8.08 37.36 12.41
CA CYS A 153 8.17 36.98 10.99
C CYS A 153 8.09 35.46 10.79
N VAL A 154 8.73 34.66 11.66
CA VAL A 154 8.64 33.18 11.60
C VAL A 154 7.21 32.70 11.89
N SER A 155 6.48 33.39 12.78
CA SER A 155 5.09 33.02 13.12
C SER A 155 4.14 33.04 11.92
N LEU A 156 4.46 33.81 10.86
CA LEU A 156 3.74 33.79 9.58
C LEU A 156 3.73 32.42 8.93
N ASN A 157 4.68 31.53 9.20
CA ASN A 157 4.82 30.24 8.50
C ASN A 157 3.53 29.41 8.47
N TRP A 158 2.72 29.42 9.54
CA TRP A 158 1.51 28.60 9.68
C TRP A 158 0.20 29.32 9.36
N TRP A 159 0.26 30.52 8.75
CA TRP A 159 -0.93 31.31 8.40
C TRP A 159 -1.99 30.53 7.59
N GLU A 160 -1.54 29.64 6.68
CA GLU A 160 -2.42 28.85 5.81
C GLU A 160 -3.37 27.94 6.63
N ASN A 161 -2.96 27.50 7.82
CA ASN A 161 -3.79 26.68 8.72
C ASN A 161 -5.10 27.39 9.11
N TYR A 162 -5.03 28.71 9.23
CA TYR A 162 -6.13 29.55 9.70
C TYR A 162 -6.87 30.24 8.55
N SER A 163 -6.31 30.26 7.34
CA SER A 163 -6.92 30.87 6.16
C SER A 163 -8.34 30.39 5.88
N MET A 164 -8.65 29.12 6.16
CA MET A 164 -9.98 28.52 5.98
C MET A 164 -11.00 28.89 7.06
N LEU A 165 -10.55 29.44 8.20
CA LEU A 165 -11.44 29.89 9.28
C LEU A 165 -12.08 31.24 8.97
N PHE A 166 -11.54 31.98 8.02
CA PHE A 166 -12.06 33.28 7.60
C PHE A 166 -12.94 33.11 6.35
N LYS A 167 -14.18 33.60 6.39
CA LYS A 167 -15.08 33.66 5.21
C LYS A 167 -14.71 34.79 4.24
N SER A 168 -13.42 34.98 3.97
CA SER A 168 -12.93 35.97 2.99
C SER A 168 -12.69 35.30 1.64
N HIS A 169 -13.32 35.83 0.60
CA HIS A 169 -13.17 35.34 -0.78
C HIS A 169 -11.70 35.37 -1.24
N PHE A 170 -10.93 36.37 -0.81
CA PHE A 170 -9.50 36.48 -1.08
C PHE A 170 -8.72 35.26 -0.55
N LEU A 171 -8.88 34.93 0.73
CA LEU A 171 -8.15 33.84 1.38
C LEU A 171 -8.57 32.46 0.86
N GLN A 172 -9.86 32.27 0.54
CA GLN A 172 -10.35 31.03 -0.07
C GLN A 172 -9.75 30.82 -1.47
N SER A 173 -9.74 31.85 -2.31
CA SER A 173 -9.16 31.75 -3.66
C SER A 173 -7.67 31.39 -3.65
N VAL A 174 -6.90 31.96 -2.72
CA VAL A 174 -5.47 31.66 -2.55
C VAL A 174 -5.27 30.24 -2.03
N SER A 175 -6.07 29.79 -1.06
CA SER A 175 -5.98 28.43 -0.51
C SER A 175 -6.30 27.36 -1.57
N GLU A 176 -7.31 27.59 -2.40
CA GLU A 176 -7.67 26.69 -3.51
C GLU A 176 -6.59 26.65 -4.59
N ASP A 177 -6.03 27.81 -4.96
CA ASP A 177 -4.96 27.90 -5.93
C ASP A 177 -3.69 27.18 -5.44
N ILE A 178 -3.33 27.33 -4.15
CA ILE A 178 -2.24 26.59 -3.51
C ILE A 178 -2.50 25.08 -3.51
N LYS A 179 -3.73 24.63 -3.24
CA LYS A 179 -4.06 23.19 -3.30
C LYS A 179 -3.85 22.62 -4.70
N ARG A 180 -4.19 23.38 -5.74
CA ARG A 180 -4.08 23.00 -7.15
C ARG A 180 -2.63 23.04 -7.67
N SER A 181 -1.83 23.99 -7.20
CA SER A 181 -0.45 24.26 -7.67
C SER A 181 0.64 23.85 -6.68
N ARG A 182 0.30 23.08 -5.63
CA ARG A 182 1.15 22.81 -4.46
C ARG A 182 2.60 22.43 -4.77
N ASN A 183 2.83 21.57 -5.77
CA ASN A 183 4.19 21.13 -6.09
C ASN A 183 5.04 22.29 -6.63
N ILE A 184 4.48 23.12 -7.51
CA ILE A 184 5.17 24.30 -8.07
C ILE A 184 5.38 25.34 -6.98
N VAL A 185 4.37 25.60 -6.14
CA VAL A 185 4.50 26.50 -4.98
C VAL A 185 5.62 26.05 -4.05
N CYS A 186 5.74 24.74 -3.77
CA CYS A 186 6.84 24.21 -2.96
C CYS A 186 8.21 24.39 -3.63
N ILE A 187 8.32 24.29 -4.95
CA ILE A 187 9.58 24.51 -5.69
C ILE A 187 10.00 25.98 -5.56
N VAL A 188 9.10 26.90 -5.90
CA VAL A 188 9.36 28.35 -5.83
C VAL A 188 9.68 28.76 -4.39
N SER A 189 8.89 28.31 -3.41
CA SER A 189 9.15 28.54 -1.99
C SER A 189 10.52 28.02 -1.55
N SER A 190 10.95 26.86 -2.03
CA SER A 190 12.26 26.30 -1.70
C SER A 190 13.39 27.17 -2.26
N PHE A 191 13.28 27.64 -3.50
CA PHE A 191 14.26 28.58 -4.08
C PHE A 191 14.32 29.91 -3.32
N VAL A 192 13.18 30.50 -2.98
CA VAL A 192 13.10 31.75 -2.21
C VAL A 192 13.79 31.57 -0.85
N ARG A 193 13.49 30.49 -0.13
CA ARG A 193 14.11 30.20 1.18
C ARG A 193 15.61 30.02 1.07
N ILE A 194 16.08 29.23 0.10
CA ILE A 194 17.50 29.01 -0.16
C ILE A 194 18.21 30.34 -0.44
N GLY A 195 17.65 31.14 -1.36
CA GLY A 195 18.22 32.42 -1.78
C GLY A 195 18.28 33.44 -0.64
N VAL A 196 17.20 33.59 0.13
CA VAL A 196 17.15 34.54 1.26
C VAL A 196 18.11 34.14 2.38
N ILE A 197 18.12 32.87 2.79
CA ILE A 197 19.03 32.40 3.86
C ILE A 197 20.49 32.56 3.41
N ALA A 198 20.82 32.20 2.17
CA ALA A 198 22.16 32.37 1.62
C ALA A 198 22.57 33.85 1.54
N SER A 199 21.65 34.75 1.17
CA SER A 199 21.90 36.20 1.09
C SER A 199 22.15 36.82 2.47
N VAL A 200 21.34 36.46 3.49
CA VAL A 200 21.52 36.95 4.86
C VAL A 200 22.83 36.43 5.45
N LEU A 201 23.15 35.15 5.25
CA LEU A 201 24.43 34.57 5.64
C LEU A 201 25.59 35.31 4.95
N GLY A 202 25.47 35.52 3.64
CA GLY A 202 26.41 36.26 2.81
C GLY A 202 26.73 37.65 3.37
N ALA A 203 25.68 38.44 3.59
CA ALA A 203 25.77 39.80 4.11
C ALA A 203 26.32 39.84 5.55
N TYR A 204 25.89 38.92 6.41
CA TYR A 204 26.31 38.90 7.82
C TYR A 204 27.81 38.61 7.97
N VAL A 205 28.38 37.69 7.19
CA VAL A 205 29.83 37.41 7.20
C VAL A 205 30.64 38.65 6.81
N ILE A 206 30.18 39.41 5.81
CA ILE A 206 30.82 40.65 5.36
C ILE A 206 30.69 41.76 6.41
N LEU A 207 29.47 41.99 6.92
CA LEU A 207 29.18 43.02 7.92
C LEU A 207 29.86 42.77 9.27
N SER A 208 30.15 41.51 9.60
CA SER A 208 30.90 41.14 10.81
C SER A 208 32.42 41.27 10.64
N GLY A 209 32.91 41.77 9.50
CA GLY A 209 34.34 42.01 9.23
C GLY A 209 35.15 40.74 8.99
N GLN A 210 34.51 39.62 8.63
CA GLN A 210 35.19 38.33 8.43
C GLN A 210 35.44 38.03 6.95
N GLN A 211 36.56 37.35 6.67
CA GLN A 211 36.92 36.95 5.31
C GLN A 211 36.51 35.50 4.98
N TRP A 212 35.94 35.30 3.78
CA TRP A 212 35.52 33.98 3.26
C TRP A 212 36.68 32.99 3.06
N SER A 213 37.90 33.49 2.85
CA SER A 213 39.13 32.68 2.74
C SER A 213 39.35 31.75 3.94
N SER A 214 38.86 32.15 5.11
CA SER A 214 38.94 31.38 6.36
C SER A 214 38.19 30.03 6.30
N ILE A 215 37.22 29.85 5.39
CA ILE A 215 36.47 28.59 5.23
C ILE A 215 37.35 27.45 4.71
N LEU A 216 38.40 27.77 3.97
CA LEU A 216 39.31 26.76 3.39
C LEU A 216 40.42 26.33 4.37
N SER A 217 40.73 27.17 5.37
CA SER A 217 41.85 26.98 6.31
C SER A 217 41.51 26.17 7.57
N VAL A 218 40.41 25.40 7.56
CA VAL A 218 39.93 24.63 8.73
C VAL A 218 40.67 23.29 8.88
N SER A 219 40.99 22.92 10.13
CA SER A 219 41.63 21.64 10.45
C SER A 219 40.76 20.42 10.04
N GLN A 220 41.40 19.31 9.70
CA GLN A 220 40.71 18.09 9.26
C GLN A 220 39.85 17.45 10.36
N GLN A 221 40.29 17.52 11.62
CA GLN A 221 39.52 17.04 12.77
C GLN A 221 38.22 17.85 12.94
N THR A 222 38.30 19.19 12.85
CA THR A 222 37.13 20.06 12.96
C THR A 222 36.16 19.84 11.79
N LYS A 223 36.65 19.66 10.56
CA LYS A 223 35.81 19.32 9.39
C LYS A 223 35.03 18.03 9.62
N THR A 224 35.70 16.99 10.12
CA THR A 224 35.08 15.68 10.38
C THR A 224 34.00 15.78 11.45
N VAL A 225 34.28 16.42 12.60
CA VAL A 225 33.31 16.59 13.69
C VAL A 225 32.08 17.37 13.22
N VAL A 226 32.28 18.49 12.52
CA VAL A 226 31.16 19.31 12.03
C VAL A 226 30.32 18.55 11.00
N LEU A 227 30.95 17.80 10.09
CA LEU A 227 30.21 17.00 9.10
C LEU A 227 29.46 15.83 9.75
N SER A 228 30.03 15.18 10.77
CA SER A 228 29.33 14.17 11.56
C SER A 228 28.13 14.76 12.29
N LEU A 229 28.27 15.93 12.93
CA LEU A 229 27.15 16.64 13.57
C LEU A 229 26.09 17.07 12.55
N PHE A 230 26.49 17.46 11.33
CA PHE A 230 25.58 17.76 10.24
C PHE A 230 24.74 16.54 9.90
N ALA A 231 25.42 15.40 9.64
CA ALA A 231 24.77 14.15 9.29
C ALA A 231 23.82 13.70 10.40
N VAL A 232 24.25 13.73 11.67
CA VAL A 232 23.41 13.39 12.83
C VAL A 232 22.17 14.30 12.90
N GLN A 233 22.33 15.61 12.73
CA GLN A 233 21.22 16.56 12.75
C GLN A 233 20.24 16.29 11.60
N VAL A 234 20.72 16.17 10.36
CA VAL A 234 19.88 15.92 9.19
C VAL A 234 19.12 14.59 9.31
N ILE A 235 19.81 13.52 9.76
CA ILE A 235 19.21 12.19 9.94
C ILE A 235 18.20 12.23 11.08
N SER A 236 18.57 12.74 12.25
CA SER A 236 17.68 12.84 13.42
C SER A 236 16.42 13.62 13.09
N THR A 237 16.55 14.72 12.36
CA THR A 237 15.40 15.57 12.04
C THR A 237 14.49 14.93 10.99
N SER A 238 15.07 14.23 10.01
CA SER A 238 14.32 13.43 9.04
C SER A 238 13.58 12.27 9.71
N LEU A 239 14.22 11.59 10.67
CA LEU A 239 13.61 10.53 11.48
C LEU A 239 12.49 11.07 12.36
N CYS A 240 12.69 12.21 13.04
CA CYS A 240 11.67 12.84 13.88
C CYS A 240 10.39 13.16 13.07
N HIS A 241 10.55 13.76 11.89
CA HIS A 241 9.43 13.96 10.97
C HIS A 241 8.76 12.65 10.57
N TRP A 242 9.55 11.62 10.24
CA TRP A 242 9.01 10.34 9.82
C TRP A 242 8.23 9.64 10.96
N PHE A 243 8.77 9.64 12.18
CA PHE A 243 8.09 9.12 13.36
C PHE A 243 6.79 9.89 13.67
N ALA A 244 6.79 11.21 13.53
CA ALA A 244 5.58 12.02 13.64
C ALA A 244 4.51 11.57 12.64
N LEU A 245 4.88 11.40 11.36
CA LEU A 245 3.96 10.92 10.32
C LEU A 245 3.41 9.52 10.64
N VAL A 246 4.26 8.62 11.15
CA VAL A 246 3.86 7.25 11.50
C VAL A 246 2.93 7.25 12.71
N ALA A 247 3.26 7.99 13.77
CA ALA A 247 2.42 8.13 14.96
C ALA A 247 1.02 8.68 14.62
N CYS A 248 0.95 9.62 13.67
CA CYS A 248 -0.30 10.11 13.12
C CYS A 248 -1.10 9.02 12.38
N LYS A 249 -0.46 8.27 11.47
CA LYS A 249 -1.13 7.19 10.73
C LYS A 249 -1.63 6.05 11.64
N MET A 250 -0.93 5.80 12.75
CA MET A 250 -1.23 4.74 13.72
C MET A 250 -2.24 5.15 14.81
N HIS A 251 -2.85 6.35 14.72
CA HIS A 251 -3.79 6.83 15.73
C HIS A 251 -3.16 6.90 17.16
N ALA A 252 -1.85 7.12 17.23
CA ALA A 252 -1.07 7.25 18.46
C ALA A 252 -0.65 8.70 18.76
N VAL A 253 -1.26 9.66 18.06
CA VAL A 253 -0.93 11.11 18.08
C VAL A 253 -0.77 11.66 19.49
N ARG A 254 -1.71 11.38 20.39
CA ARG A 254 -1.71 11.98 21.73
C ARG A 254 -0.54 11.54 22.60
N ARG A 255 -0.17 10.25 22.59
CA ARG A 255 0.85 9.69 23.50
C ARG A 255 2.24 9.65 22.88
N SER A 256 2.33 9.32 21.60
CA SER A 256 3.61 9.08 20.92
C SER A 256 4.12 10.30 20.15
N PHE A 257 3.35 11.38 20.05
CA PHE A 257 3.72 12.56 19.29
C PHE A 257 3.51 13.88 20.05
N VAL A 258 2.28 14.23 20.47
CA VAL A 258 2.02 15.56 21.08
C VAL A 258 2.73 15.75 22.41
N ILE A 259 2.61 14.77 23.34
CA ILE A 259 3.26 14.86 24.65
C ILE A 259 4.79 14.95 24.53
N PRO A 260 5.47 14.05 23.78
CA PRO A 260 6.92 14.19 23.56
C PRO A 260 7.31 15.56 23.01
N MET A 261 6.58 16.10 22.02
CA MET A 261 6.88 17.41 21.43
C MET A 261 6.76 18.55 22.44
N TRP A 262 5.74 18.56 23.31
CA TRP A 262 5.64 19.56 24.39
C TRP A 262 6.75 19.46 25.44
N MET A 263 7.34 18.28 25.59
CA MET A 263 8.40 18.03 26.56
C MET A 263 9.81 18.22 25.99
N VAL A 264 9.98 18.47 24.69
CA VAL A 264 11.32 18.67 24.09
C VAL A 264 12.05 19.83 24.73
N SER A 265 11.49 21.05 24.71
CA SER A 265 12.16 22.24 25.27
C SER A 265 12.45 22.09 26.79
N PRO A 266 11.51 21.62 27.63
CA PRO A 266 11.78 21.32 29.04
C PRO A 266 12.83 20.21 29.25
N ALA A 267 12.83 19.15 28.46
CA ALA A 267 13.78 18.04 28.61
C ALA A 267 15.21 18.49 28.24
N VAL A 268 15.35 19.25 27.15
CA VAL A 268 16.63 19.85 26.74
C VAL A 268 17.13 20.79 27.85
N LEU A 269 16.23 21.62 28.40
CA LEU A 269 16.52 22.49 29.52
C LEU A 269 17.04 21.73 30.74
N VAL A 270 16.30 20.72 31.21
CA VAL A 270 16.69 19.89 32.36
C VAL A 270 18.03 19.21 32.11
N GLY A 271 18.26 18.70 30.91
CA GLY A 271 19.55 18.12 30.53
C GLY A 271 20.71 19.09 30.69
N PHE A 272 20.59 20.31 30.16
CA PHE A 272 21.61 21.35 30.34
C PHE A 272 21.82 21.74 31.80
N LEU A 273 20.73 21.91 32.57
CA LEU A 273 20.82 22.25 33.99
C LEU A 273 21.52 21.15 34.81
N ILE A 274 21.21 19.87 34.58
CA ILE A 274 21.88 18.74 35.24
C ILE A 274 23.37 18.75 34.94
N THR A 275 23.76 18.95 33.67
CA THR A 275 25.17 18.99 33.29
C THR A 275 25.92 20.15 33.94
N PHE A 276 25.27 21.31 34.08
CA PHE A 276 25.81 22.48 34.76
C PHE A 276 25.97 22.23 36.26
N ILE A 277 24.93 21.73 36.94
CA ILE A 277 24.91 21.45 38.39
C ILE A 277 25.95 20.40 38.76
N SER A 278 26.05 19.30 38.00
CA SER A 278 27.00 18.22 38.27
C SER A 278 28.46 18.72 38.22
N HIS A 279 28.79 19.56 37.23
CA HIS A 279 30.14 20.12 37.13
C HIS A 279 30.40 21.24 38.14
N PHE A 280 29.37 22.02 38.50
CA PHE A 280 29.48 22.98 39.60
C PHE A 280 29.77 22.26 40.93
N GLN A 281 29.08 21.16 41.23
CA GLN A 281 29.34 20.33 42.40
C GLN A 281 30.76 19.73 42.39
N SER A 282 31.22 19.24 41.23
CA SER A 282 32.60 18.77 41.06
C SER A 282 33.63 19.88 41.31
N PHE A 283 33.39 21.09 40.80
CA PHE A 283 34.24 22.26 41.05
C PHE A 283 34.31 22.60 42.55
N VAL A 284 33.15 22.70 43.21
CA VAL A 284 33.04 22.95 44.66
C VAL A 284 33.77 21.88 45.49
N SER A 285 33.77 20.64 45.02
CA SER A 285 34.46 19.52 45.68
C SER A 285 35.99 19.58 45.50
N SER A 286 36.46 20.15 44.38
CA SER A 286 37.88 20.18 43.99
C SER A 286 38.67 21.42 44.46
N SER A 287 37.99 22.51 44.84
CA SER A 287 38.63 23.77 45.27
C SER A 287 38.08 24.25 46.63
N PRO A 288 38.60 23.74 47.76
CA PRO A 288 38.10 24.09 49.09
C PRO A 288 38.41 25.53 49.54
N THR A 289 39.30 26.25 48.84
CA THR A 289 39.76 27.62 49.19
C THR A 289 39.22 28.73 48.28
N ALA A 290 38.59 28.39 47.14
CA ALA A 290 37.89 29.36 46.30
C ALA A 290 36.42 29.45 46.74
N GLY A 291 35.88 30.66 46.85
CA GLY A 291 34.54 30.91 47.39
C GLY A 291 33.46 29.99 46.79
N ARG A 292 32.59 29.44 47.65
CA ARG A 292 31.50 28.49 47.29
C ARG A 292 30.36 29.13 46.47
N SER A 293 30.64 30.14 45.65
CA SER A 293 29.64 30.88 44.88
C SER A 293 29.62 30.47 43.41
N VAL A 294 28.44 30.49 42.79
CA VAL A 294 28.26 30.30 41.34
C VAL A 294 29.06 31.35 40.55
N ALA A 295 29.21 32.55 41.12
CA ALA A 295 30.07 33.62 40.64
C ALA A 295 31.52 33.16 40.41
N ALA A 296 32.15 32.57 41.43
CA ALA A 296 33.54 32.12 41.37
C ALA A 296 33.75 30.97 40.37
N TYR A 297 32.77 30.06 40.27
CA TYR A 297 32.77 29.01 39.24
C TYR A 297 32.74 29.59 37.83
N CYS A 298 31.83 30.54 37.60
CA CYS A 298 31.65 31.14 36.30
C CYS A 298 32.86 32.02 35.89
N GLU A 299 33.46 32.75 36.84
CA GLU A 299 34.70 33.51 36.60
C GLU A 299 35.87 32.60 36.20
N THR A 300 36.00 31.45 36.87
CA THR A 300 37.03 30.46 36.53
C THR A 300 36.79 29.87 35.13
N MET A 301 35.55 29.51 34.80
CA MET A 301 35.19 28.92 33.50
C MET A 301 35.41 29.86 32.30
N VAL A 302 35.27 31.17 32.50
CA VAL A 302 35.56 32.18 31.46
C VAL A 302 37.07 32.30 31.20
N LYS A 303 37.92 32.09 32.22
CA LYS A 303 39.38 32.24 32.12
C LYS A 303 40.13 30.98 31.64
N THR A 304 39.57 29.79 31.79
CA THR A 304 40.24 28.53 31.41
C THR A 304 40.46 28.40 29.89
N SER A 305 41.65 28.04 29.42
CA SER A 305 41.98 27.82 27.99
C SER A 305 41.53 26.44 27.48
N THR A 306 41.15 26.36 26.19
CA THR A 306 40.53 25.19 25.53
C THR A 306 41.50 24.28 24.75
N SER A 307 42.79 24.58 24.72
CA SER A 307 43.72 24.01 23.73
C SER A 307 44.03 22.51 23.84
N GLN A 308 43.59 21.81 24.90
CA GLN A 308 43.91 20.39 25.13
C GLN A 308 42.69 19.47 25.39
N LEU A 309 41.45 19.95 25.21
CA LEU A 309 40.25 19.13 25.45
C LEU A 309 39.75 18.40 24.21
N ASP A 310 39.25 17.18 24.38
CA ASP A 310 38.52 16.43 23.36
C ASP A 310 37.27 17.19 22.87
N ALA A 311 36.86 16.97 21.62
CA ALA A 311 35.76 17.71 20.97
C ALA A 311 34.43 17.68 21.75
N TYR A 312 34.11 16.57 22.41
CA TYR A 312 32.91 16.44 23.26
C TYR A 312 33.00 17.33 24.51
N SER A 313 34.15 17.31 25.17
CA SER A 313 34.44 18.12 26.35
C SER A 313 34.47 19.62 26.03
N GLN A 314 34.97 19.99 24.84
CA GLN A 314 34.91 21.37 24.33
C GLN A 314 33.47 21.85 24.15
N LEU A 315 32.59 21.04 23.57
CA LEU A 315 31.20 21.42 23.32
C LEU A 315 30.41 21.63 24.63
N ILE A 316 30.62 20.75 25.63
CA ILE A 316 30.04 20.88 26.96
C ILE A 316 30.62 22.08 27.71
N MET A 317 31.92 22.36 27.55
CA MET A 317 32.55 23.54 28.15
C MET A 317 32.00 24.84 27.55
N ASP A 318 31.82 24.92 26.23
CA ASP A 318 31.26 26.10 25.57
C ASP A 318 29.78 26.33 25.94
N ALA A 319 28.98 25.27 26.09
CA ALA A 319 27.61 25.39 26.57
C ALA A 319 27.56 26.02 27.98
N ARG A 320 28.43 25.58 28.89
CA ARG A 320 28.56 26.14 30.24
C ARG A 320 29.07 27.58 30.24
N ARG A 321 30.07 27.89 29.39
CA ARG A 321 30.59 29.26 29.21
C ARG A 321 29.51 30.24 28.77
N THR A 322 28.58 29.85 27.89
CA THR A 322 27.49 30.75 27.46
C THR A 322 26.54 31.12 28.59
N LEU A 323 26.35 30.24 29.58
CA LEU A 323 25.55 30.54 30.77
C LEU A 323 26.34 31.46 31.73
N CYS A 324 27.63 31.16 31.91
CA CYS A 324 28.51 31.90 32.80
C CYS A 324 28.98 33.25 32.26
N SER A 325 28.97 33.49 30.95
CA SER A 325 29.34 34.78 30.35
C SER A 325 28.32 35.88 30.61
N ARG A 326 27.18 35.56 31.22
CA ARG A 326 26.13 36.53 31.53
C ARG A 326 26.38 37.17 32.90
N SER A 327 26.39 38.51 32.93
CA SER A 327 26.64 39.30 34.15
C SER A 327 25.65 39.00 35.28
N SER A 328 24.39 38.71 34.96
CA SER A 328 23.37 38.32 35.95
C SER A 328 23.60 36.95 36.62
N PHE A 329 24.28 36.00 35.97
CA PHE A 329 24.69 34.74 36.57
C PHE A 329 25.97 34.89 37.41
N MET A 330 26.87 35.78 36.99
CA MET A 330 28.11 36.11 37.69
C MET A 330 27.87 36.77 39.04
N GLU A 331 26.84 37.59 39.22
CA GLU A 331 26.58 38.28 40.50
C GLU A 331 25.39 37.71 41.29
N GLY A 332 24.70 36.69 40.80
CA GLY A 332 23.60 36.03 41.52
C GLY A 332 22.35 36.90 41.72
N ASN A 333 22.00 37.75 40.75
CA ASN A 333 20.84 38.64 40.86
C ASN A 333 19.51 37.85 40.70
N ILE A 334 18.89 37.52 41.83
CA ILE A 334 17.65 36.73 41.91
C ILE A 334 16.50 37.38 41.13
N LEU A 335 16.40 38.72 41.09
CA LEU A 335 15.31 39.42 40.41
C LEU A 335 15.37 39.25 38.89
N VAL A 336 16.55 39.46 38.29
CA VAL A 336 16.74 39.30 36.83
C VAL A 336 16.53 37.84 36.43
N GLN A 337 17.06 36.90 37.22
CA GLN A 337 16.88 35.46 36.99
C GLN A 337 15.42 35.02 37.14
N GLY A 338 14.67 35.59 38.10
CA GLY A 338 13.25 35.33 38.29
C GLY A 338 12.39 35.86 37.14
N LEU A 339 12.67 37.06 36.64
CA LEU A 339 11.99 37.65 35.48
C LEU A 339 12.23 36.83 34.20
N LEU A 340 13.48 36.44 33.95
CA LEU A 340 13.83 35.58 32.82
C LEU A 340 13.19 34.21 32.96
N GLY A 341 13.35 33.52 34.09
CA GLY A 341 12.72 32.21 34.33
C GLY A 341 11.20 32.22 34.13
N SER A 342 10.54 33.29 34.60
CA SER A 342 9.10 33.49 34.40
C SER A 342 8.76 33.70 32.93
N SER A 343 9.54 34.48 32.18
CA SER A 343 9.33 34.69 30.74
C SER A 343 9.39 33.38 29.94
N LEU A 344 10.35 32.49 30.28
CA LEU A 344 10.53 31.20 29.62
C LEU A 344 9.37 30.25 29.91
N LEU A 345 8.88 30.23 31.16
CA LEU A 345 7.71 29.45 31.55
C LEU A 345 6.45 29.95 30.84
N CYS A 346 6.26 31.26 30.73
CA CYS A 346 5.14 31.87 30.01
C CYS A 346 5.12 31.46 28.53
N TRP A 347 6.26 31.47 27.83
CA TRP A 347 6.32 31.02 26.44
C TRP A 347 6.02 29.52 26.28
N TRP A 348 6.48 28.68 27.21
CA TRP A 348 6.15 27.25 27.19
C TRP A 348 4.65 26.99 27.41
N ILE A 349 4.05 27.60 28.44
CA ILE A 349 2.61 27.51 28.70
C ILE A 349 1.81 28.02 27.50
N GLY A 350 2.23 29.16 26.93
CA GLY A 350 1.62 29.74 25.73
C GLY A 350 1.59 28.79 24.53
N LEU A 351 2.70 28.10 24.24
CA LEU A 351 2.77 27.11 23.16
C LEU A 351 1.86 25.90 23.41
N VAL A 352 1.85 25.37 24.64
CA VAL A 352 1.00 24.23 25.03
C VAL A 352 -0.48 24.59 24.86
N LEU A 353 -0.89 25.76 25.37
CA LEU A 353 -2.27 26.23 25.24
C LEU A 353 -2.67 26.46 23.77
N CYS A 354 -1.80 27.06 22.96
CA CYS A 354 -2.06 27.30 21.53
C CYS A 354 -2.21 25.97 20.74
N THR A 355 -1.56 24.90 21.18
CA THR A 355 -1.53 23.60 20.47
C THR A 355 -2.40 22.53 21.13
N ILE A 356 -3.09 22.82 22.24
CA ILE A 356 -3.88 21.83 23.00
C ILE A 356 -4.99 21.18 22.17
N TYR A 357 -5.52 21.89 21.18
CA TYR A 357 -6.55 21.37 20.27
C TYR A 357 -6.08 20.11 19.52
N THR A 358 -4.77 19.96 19.29
CA THR A 358 -4.19 18.79 18.60
C THR A 358 -4.39 17.49 19.39
N CYS A 359 -4.50 17.55 20.72
CA CYS A 359 -4.80 16.39 21.57
C CYS A 359 -6.24 15.87 21.42
N PHE A 360 -7.15 16.69 20.89
CA PHE A 360 -8.58 16.37 20.72
C PHE A 360 -8.94 16.03 19.27
N LEU A 361 -7.94 15.97 18.37
CA LEU A 361 -8.15 15.56 16.99
C LEU A 361 -8.54 14.08 16.92
N LYS A 362 -9.70 13.81 16.30
CA LYS A 362 -10.06 12.50 15.81
C LYS A 362 -9.50 12.38 14.39
N VAL A 363 -8.44 11.59 14.23
CA VAL A 363 -7.79 11.34 12.92
C VAL A 363 -8.28 9.99 12.42
N HIS A 364 -8.63 9.85 11.15
CA HIS A 364 -8.99 8.55 10.59
C HIS A 364 -7.75 7.66 10.43
N ARG A 365 -7.95 6.34 10.40
CA ARG A 365 -6.88 5.36 10.22
C ARG A 365 -6.17 5.62 8.88
N ILE A 366 -4.84 5.74 8.88
CA ILE A 366 -4.00 5.95 7.67
C ILE A 366 -4.41 7.18 6.84
N GLU A 367 -4.66 8.30 7.51
CA GLU A 367 -4.92 9.54 6.78
C GLU A 367 -3.70 10.00 5.97
N ARG A 368 -3.95 10.64 4.80
CA ARG A 368 -2.84 11.12 3.96
C ARG A 368 -2.16 12.30 4.64
N THR A 369 -0.83 12.35 4.59
CA THR A 369 -0.06 13.42 5.23
C THR A 369 -0.35 14.82 4.66
N ARG A 370 -0.72 14.90 3.37
CA ARG A 370 -1.15 16.16 2.71
C ARG A 370 -2.46 16.73 3.27
N ASP A 371 -3.24 15.85 3.88
CA ASP A 371 -4.58 16.10 4.36
C ASP A 371 -4.48 16.49 5.83
N LEU A 372 -3.63 15.79 6.60
CA LEU A 372 -3.34 16.10 8.01
C LEU A 372 -2.48 17.36 8.23
N PHE A 373 -1.42 17.55 7.44
CA PHE A 373 -0.50 18.69 7.58
C PHE A 373 -0.74 19.75 6.51
N VAL A 374 -0.64 21.02 6.89
CA VAL A 374 -0.77 22.17 5.97
C VAL A 374 0.40 22.18 4.99
N ARG A 375 1.61 22.17 5.52
CA ARG A 375 2.88 22.10 4.81
C ARG A 375 3.46 20.69 4.85
N ARG A 376 4.27 20.39 3.83
CA ARG A 376 4.77 19.04 3.55
C ARG A 376 6.00 18.65 4.39
N HIS A 377 6.79 19.64 4.83
CA HIS A 377 8.00 19.48 5.63
C HIS A 377 8.00 20.51 6.77
N TYR A 378 9.00 20.44 7.64
CA TYR A 378 9.18 21.23 8.84
C TYR A 378 10.31 22.26 8.68
N GLU A 379 10.40 23.21 9.62
CA GLU A 379 11.56 24.10 9.74
C GLU A 379 12.66 23.45 10.59
N ALA A 380 13.91 23.41 10.10
CA ALA A 380 15.01 22.75 10.81
C ALA A 380 15.34 23.39 12.17
N ALA A 381 15.14 24.70 12.32
CA ALA A 381 15.38 25.40 13.59
C ALA A 381 14.21 25.32 14.58
N PHE A 382 13.01 24.97 14.12
CA PHE A 382 11.77 25.01 14.92
C PHE A 382 10.99 23.70 14.77
N ILE A 383 11.66 22.56 14.98
CA ILE A 383 11.10 21.25 14.60
C ILE A 383 9.82 20.96 15.37
N ASP A 384 9.84 21.10 16.70
CA ASP A 384 8.72 20.83 17.59
C ASP A 384 7.56 21.81 17.37
N GLN A 385 7.83 23.12 17.28
CA GLN A 385 6.79 24.12 16.98
C GLN A 385 6.23 23.90 15.57
N SER A 386 7.09 23.61 14.59
CA SER A 386 6.70 23.35 13.21
C SER A 386 5.91 22.07 13.05
N MET A 387 6.10 21.05 13.88
CA MET A 387 5.30 19.84 13.81
C MET A 387 3.93 20.02 14.46
N LEU A 388 3.86 20.74 15.59
CA LEU A 388 2.60 20.98 16.30
C LEU A 388 1.68 21.98 15.58
N LEU A 389 2.22 23.12 15.13
CA LEU A 389 1.43 24.20 14.50
C LEU A 389 1.01 23.89 13.05
N ASN A 390 1.68 22.92 12.41
CA ASN A 390 1.41 22.54 11.03
C ASN A 390 0.25 21.55 10.86
N ILE A 391 -0.33 21.04 11.95
CA ILE A 391 -1.50 20.15 11.91
C ILE A 391 -2.75 20.97 11.58
N ARG A 392 -3.55 20.52 10.61
CA ARG A 392 -4.76 21.24 10.17
C ARG A 392 -5.83 21.30 11.24
N LEU A 393 -6.35 22.51 11.48
CA LEU A 393 -7.39 22.77 12.49
C LEU A 393 -8.81 22.33 12.05
N PHE A 394 -9.03 22.07 10.75
CA PHE A 394 -10.35 21.88 10.13
C PHE A 394 -10.89 20.43 10.12
N TRP A 395 -10.07 19.41 10.41
CA TRP A 395 -10.49 17.99 10.28
C TRP A 395 -11.64 17.55 11.17
N TYR A 396 -11.96 18.31 12.21
CA TYR A 396 -13.14 18.08 13.05
C TYR A 396 -14.48 18.31 12.30
N PHE A 397 -14.50 19.08 11.20
CA PHE A 397 -15.76 19.60 10.63
C PHE A 397 -16.35 18.80 9.47
N VAL A 398 -15.54 18.09 8.67
CA VAL A 398 -16.05 17.39 7.48
C VAL A 398 -16.68 16.03 7.81
N PHE A 399 -16.24 15.39 8.89
CA PHE A 399 -16.57 13.98 9.18
C PHE A 399 -17.65 13.75 10.24
N SER A 400 -18.37 14.79 10.68
CA SER A 400 -19.61 14.58 11.41
C SER A 400 -20.77 14.09 10.52
N HIS A 401 -20.55 13.96 9.20
CA HIS A 401 -21.53 13.45 8.24
C HIS A 401 -21.05 12.14 7.61
N SER A 402 -21.39 11.01 8.26
CA SER A 402 -21.81 9.70 7.69
C SER A 402 -21.39 8.48 8.54
N GLU A 403 -21.54 8.52 9.88
CA GLU A 403 -21.33 7.32 10.72
C GLU A 403 -22.44 6.24 10.58
N ASN A 404 -23.43 6.40 9.68
CA ASN A 404 -24.61 5.53 9.60
C ASN A 404 -24.90 4.88 8.23
N GLU A 405 -24.03 4.98 7.22
CA GLU A 405 -24.30 4.30 5.93
C GLU A 405 -23.80 2.85 5.94
N VAL A 406 -24.73 1.90 5.82
CA VAL A 406 -24.45 0.46 5.75
C VAL A 406 -23.88 0.12 4.37
N VAL A 407 -22.74 -0.57 4.33
CA VAL A 407 -22.15 -1.06 3.06
C VAL A 407 -22.67 -2.45 2.73
N SER A 408 -23.12 -2.67 1.50
CA SER A 408 -23.57 -3.98 1.03
C SER A 408 -22.49 -4.69 0.22
N ILE A 409 -22.17 -5.93 0.61
CA ILE A 409 -21.19 -6.79 -0.07
C ILE A 409 -21.89 -7.98 -0.69
N TYR A 410 -21.79 -8.10 -2.01
CA TYR A 410 -22.26 -9.24 -2.78
C TYR A 410 -21.11 -10.20 -3.06
N LEU A 411 -21.12 -11.38 -2.46
CA LEU A 411 -20.15 -12.42 -2.75
C LEU A 411 -20.60 -13.19 -3.98
N CYS A 412 -19.68 -13.42 -4.91
CA CYS A 412 -19.97 -13.97 -6.21
C CYS A 412 -18.96 -15.04 -6.57
N ALA A 413 -19.34 -16.30 -6.37
CA ALA A 413 -18.54 -17.46 -6.76
C ALA A 413 -19.03 -18.04 -8.09
N THR A 414 -18.11 -18.46 -8.95
CA THR A 414 -18.40 -19.28 -10.14
C THR A 414 -17.83 -20.68 -9.94
N MET A 415 -18.65 -21.71 -10.20
CA MET A 415 -18.28 -23.12 -10.05
C MET A 415 -18.55 -23.88 -11.35
N TRP A 416 -17.61 -24.74 -11.74
CA TRP A 416 -17.81 -25.64 -12.88
C TRP A 416 -17.04 -26.95 -12.70
N HIS A 417 -17.78 -28.05 -12.48
CA HIS A 417 -17.24 -29.38 -12.20
C HIS A 417 -16.18 -29.37 -11.08
N GLU A 418 -16.45 -28.64 -9.98
CA GLU A 418 -15.58 -28.61 -8.80
C GLU A 418 -15.61 -29.93 -8.05
N THR A 419 -14.49 -30.28 -7.41
CA THR A 419 -14.43 -31.46 -6.55
C THR A 419 -15.18 -31.21 -5.23
N TYR A 420 -15.57 -32.30 -4.55
CA TYR A 420 -16.23 -32.23 -3.24
C TYR A 420 -15.42 -31.38 -2.23
N ASP A 421 -14.10 -31.57 -2.17
CA ASP A 421 -13.22 -30.81 -1.26
C ASP A 421 -13.14 -29.32 -1.60
N GLU A 422 -13.16 -28.96 -2.89
CA GLU A 422 -13.19 -27.57 -3.35
C GLU A 422 -14.48 -26.87 -2.94
N MET A 423 -15.62 -27.50 -3.24
CA MET A 423 -16.93 -26.98 -2.84
C MET A 423 -17.04 -26.85 -1.32
N MET A 424 -16.56 -27.84 -0.56
CA MET A 424 -16.56 -27.83 0.90
C MET A 424 -15.80 -26.61 1.46
N LYS A 425 -14.57 -26.35 1.00
CA LYS A 425 -13.77 -25.19 1.45
C LYS A 425 -14.47 -23.85 1.19
N MET A 426 -15.06 -23.69 0.01
CA MET A 426 -15.78 -22.47 -0.37
C MET A 426 -17.00 -22.24 0.53
N ILE A 427 -17.85 -23.26 0.69
CA ILE A 427 -19.05 -23.17 1.52
C ILE A 427 -18.68 -22.90 2.98
N ILE A 428 -17.67 -23.57 3.53
CA ILE A 428 -17.17 -23.29 4.88
C ILE A 428 -16.75 -21.82 5.02
N SER A 429 -16.07 -21.23 4.03
CA SER A 429 -15.65 -19.82 4.07
C SER A 429 -16.85 -18.86 4.17
N MET A 430 -17.92 -19.12 3.41
CA MET A 430 -19.17 -18.34 3.48
C MET A 430 -19.84 -18.46 4.86
N PHE A 431 -19.86 -19.66 5.45
CA PHE A 431 -20.40 -19.88 6.80
C PHE A 431 -19.54 -19.25 7.92
N ARG A 432 -18.21 -19.24 7.76
CA ARG A 432 -17.31 -18.50 8.67
C ARG A 432 -17.63 -17.00 8.64
N LEU A 433 -17.91 -16.45 7.45
CA LEU A 433 -18.28 -15.05 7.28
C LEU A 433 -19.64 -14.73 7.92
N ASP A 434 -20.64 -15.61 7.73
CA ASP A 434 -21.95 -15.48 8.37
C ASP A 434 -21.86 -15.41 9.90
N LYS A 435 -21.03 -16.28 10.50
CA LYS A 435 -20.76 -16.26 11.94
C LYS A 435 -20.01 -15.00 12.38
N PHE A 436 -19.09 -14.50 11.57
CA PHE A 436 -18.27 -13.32 11.90
C PHE A 436 -19.09 -12.02 11.89
N ARG A 437 -20.08 -11.90 10.98
CA ARG A 437 -20.99 -10.75 10.88
C ARG A 437 -22.45 -11.22 10.72
N PRO A 438 -23.15 -11.51 11.83
CA PRO A 438 -24.51 -12.02 11.81
C PRO A 438 -25.51 -10.92 11.43
N ARG A 439 -26.52 -11.21 10.60
CA ARG A 439 -27.48 -10.21 10.10
C ARG A 439 -28.37 -9.59 11.19
N LYS A 440 -28.60 -10.31 12.30
CA LYS A 440 -29.53 -9.91 13.39
C LYS A 440 -29.00 -8.84 14.35
N ASN A 441 -27.74 -8.39 14.21
CA ASN A 441 -27.18 -7.36 15.09
C ASN A 441 -27.60 -5.94 14.65
N PHE A 442 -28.23 -5.18 15.55
CA PHE A 442 -28.74 -3.80 15.32
C PHE A 442 -27.66 -2.73 15.04
N HIS A 443 -26.38 -3.10 14.93
CA HIS A 443 -25.24 -2.20 14.73
C HIS A 443 -24.30 -2.62 13.59
N ASN A 444 -24.81 -3.32 12.57
CA ASN A 444 -23.96 -3.74 11.46
C ASN A 444 -23.68 -2.58 10.50
N ASP A 445 -22.39 -2.25 10.38
CA ASP A 445 -21.84 -1.34 9.38
C ASP A 445 -21.76 -1.97 7.98
N VAL A 446 -22.01 -3.29 7.85
CA VAL A 446 -21.89 -4.07 6.60
C VAL A 446 -22.99 -5.14 6.50
N SER A 447 -23.58 -5.28 5.33
CA SER A 447 -24.54 -6.33 4.95
C SER A 447 -23.92 -7.29 3.93
N PHE A 448 -24.23 -8.59 4.02
CA PHE A 448 -23.69 -9.62 3.11
C PHE A 448 -24.80 -10.41 2.40
N GLU A 449 -24.63 -10.62 1.09
CA GLU A 449 -25.43 -11.55 0.29
C GLU A 449 -24.49 -12.41 -0.56
N SER A 450 -24.61 -13.74 -0.47
CA SER A 450 -23.75 -14.67 -1.21
C SER A 450 -24.47 -15.26 -2.41
N HIS A 451 -23.77 -15.36 -3.54
CA HIS A 451 -24.24 -15.91 -4.80
C HIS A 451 -23.23 -16.92 -5.35
N ILE A 452 -23.69 -18.14 -5.60
CA ILE A 452 -22.93 -19.19 -6.30
C ILE A 452 -23.58 -19.39 -7.66
N TYR A 453 -22.81 -19.21 -8.72
CA TYR A 453 -23.24 -19.46 -10.09
C TYR A 453 -22.64 -20.78 -10.56
N PHE A 454 -23.47 -21.81 -10.65
CA PHE A 454 -23.07 -23.15 -11.09
C PHE A 454 -23.31 -23.29 -12.59
N ASP A 455 -22.23 -23.40 -13.36
CA ASP A 455 -22.29 -23.51 -14.82
C ASP A 455 -22.56 -24.96 -15.26
N ASP A 456 -23.34 -25.12 -16.33
CA ASP A 456 -23.76 -26.41 -16.93
C ASP A 456 -24.33 -27.41 -15.90
N ALA A 457 -25.32 -26.97 -15.12
CA ALA A 457 -25.86 -27.75 -14.01
C ALA A 457 -26.82 -28.87 -14.42
N PHE A 458 -27.23 -28.95 -15.70
CA PHE A 458 -28.32 -29.83 -16.15
C PHE A 458 -27.88 -30.85 -17.20
N GLN A 459 -28.27 -32.11 -17.02
CA GLN A 459 -28.08 -33.22 -17.96
C GLN A 459 -29.41 -33.74 -18.50
N GLU A 460 -29.39 -34.34 -19.69
CA GLU A 460 -30.56 -35.01 -20.28
C GLU A 460 -30.69 -36.42 -19.74
N VAL A 461 -31.91 -36.85 -19.45
CA VAL A 461 -32.20 -38.22 -18.99
C VAL A 461 -32.33 -39.13 -20.21
N GLU A 462 -31.60 -40.26 -20.23
CA GLU A 462 -31.69 -41.23 -21.33
C GLU A 462 -33.15 -41.72 -21.50
N GLY A 463 -33.76 -41.43 -22.64
CA GLY A 463 -35.14 -41.84 -22.96
C GLY A 463 -36.25 -40.84 -22.58
N SER A 464 -35.93 -39.66 -22.01
CA SER A 464 -36.89 -38.59 -21.72
C SER A 464 -36.42 -37.23 -22.27
N LYS A 465 -37.35 -36.29 -22.52
CA LYS A 465 -37.02 -34.88 -22.81
C LYS A 465 -36.81 -34.05 -21.52
N GLU A 466 -37.00 -34.65 -20.35
CA GLU A 466 -36.79 -33.99 -19.07
C GLU A 466 -35.29 -33.87 -18.74
N ARG A 467 -34.92 -32.73 -18.15
CA ARG A 467 -33.54 -32.42 -17.78
C ARG A 467 -33.38 -32.35 -16.28
N HIS A 468 -32.45 -33.12 -15.76
CA HIS A 468 -32.16 -33.23 -14.34
C HIS A 468 -30.87 -32.51 -13.99
N ILE A 469 -30.70 -32.20 -12.71
CA ILE A 469 -29.43 -31.66 -12.21
C ILE A 469 -28.34 -32.73 -12.38
N ASN A 470 -27.10 -32.31 -12.66
CA ASN A 470 -25.96 -33.22 -12.79
C ASN A 470 -25.36 -33.62 -11.43
N GLU A 471 -24.54 -34.67 -11.41
CA GLU A 471 -23.91 -35.21 -10.20
C GLU A 471 -23.12 -34.15 -9.40
N TYR A 472 -22.44 -33.22 -10.08
CA TYR A 472 -21.66 -32.18 -9.41
C TYR A 472 -22.55 -31.17 -8.67
N ALA A 473 -23.66 -30.77 -9.28
CA ALA A 473 -24.61 -29.85 -8.66
C ALA A 473 -25.40 -30.54 -7.53
N GLU A 474 -25.67 -31.85 -7.62
CA GLU A 474 -26.16 -32.64 -6.48
C GLU A 474 -25.16 -32.66 -5.33
N THR A 475 -23.86 -32.87 -5.65
CA THR A 475 -22.78 -32.86 -4.66
C THR A 475 -22.70 -31.52 -3.93
N LEU A 476 -22.89 -30.38 -4.61
CA LEU A 476 -22.93 -29.06 -3.97
C LEU A 476 -24.04 -28.96 -2.91
N VAL A 477 -25.23 -29.48 -3.21
CA VAL A 477 -26.37 -29.46 -2.27
C VAL A 477 -26.07 -30.32 -1.04
N VAL A 478 -25.42 -31.49 -1.23
CA VAL A 478 -24.96 -32.35 -0.13
C VAL A 478 -23.95 -31.62 0.75
N VAL A 479 -22.95 -30.98 0.14
CA VAL A 479 -21.92 -30.20 0.86
C VAL A 479 -22.57 -29.08 1.69
N ILE A 480 -23.51 -28.32 1.13
CA ILE A 480 -24.21 -27.25 1.86
C ILE A 480 -24.94 -27.82 3.09
N LYS A 481 -25.60 -28.98 2.95
CA LYS A 481 -26.29 -29.65 4.06
C LYS A 481 -25.33 -30.06 5.16
N GLU A 482 -24.20 -30.66 4.82
CA GLU A 482 -23.18 -31.11 5.78
C GLU A 482 -22.55 -29.94 6.54
N VAL A 483 -22.14 -28.89 5.84
CA VAL A 483 -21.58 -27.68 6.48
C VAL A 483 -22.62 -27.03 7.39
N TYR A 484 -23.88 -27.01 6.99
CA TYR A 484 -24.96 -26.46 7.82
C TYR A 484 -25.12 -27.22 9.14
N ILE A 485 -25.06 -28.55 9.12
CA ILE A 485 -25.11 -29.40 10.33
C ILE A 485 -23.92 -29.09 11.25
N ILE A 486 -22.71 -28.97 10.69
CA ILE A 486 -21.47 -28.64 11.42
C ILE A 486 -21.60 -27.30 12.16
N PHE A 487 -22.09 -26.25 11.49
CA PHE A 487 -22.16 -24.91 12.06
C PHE A 487 -23.34 -24.69 13.01
N LYS A 488 -24.49 -25.33 12.77
CA LYS A 488 -25.70 -25.17 13.60
C LYS A 488 -25.74 -26.09 14.82
N LYS A 489 -24.94 -27.17 14.83
CA LYS A 489 -24.94 -28.23 15.85
C LYS A 489 -26.33 -28.88 16.06
N MET A 490 -27.19 -28.86 15.03
CA MET A 490 -28.53 -29.47 15.02
C MET A 490 -28.80 -30.11 13.67
N ALA A 491 -29.50 -31.25 13.65
CA ALA A 491 -29.76 -32.06 12.46
C ALA A 491 -30.84 -31.50 11.50
N ARG A 492 -31.46 -30.35 11.82
CA ARG A 492 -32.58 -29.82 11.04
C ARG A 492 -32.09 -29.17 9.74
N ILE A 493 -32.55 -29.69 8.61
CA ILE A 493 -32.26 -29.24 7.24
C ILE A 493 -32.50 -27.72 7.11
N PRO A 494 -31.64 -26.97 6.38
CA PRO A 494 -31.84 -25.54 6.14
C PRO A 494 -33.20 -25.27 5.46
N ASN A 495 -33.89 -24.21 5.87
CA ASN A 495 -35.05 -23.72 5.10
C ASN A 495 -34.55 -23.29 3.71
N GLN A 496 -35.10 -23.90 2.67
CA GLN A 496 -34.73 -23.65 1.28
C GLN A 496 -35.95 -23.17 0.48
N GLU A 497 -35.78 -22.10 -0.27
CA GLU A 497 -36.76 -21.63 -1.24
C GLU A 497 -36.26 -22.00 -2.65
N ILE A 498 -37.11 -22.65 -3.44
CA ILE A 498 -36.81 -23.05 -4.81
C ILE A 498 -37.51 -22.06 -5.75
N ILE A 499 -36.72 -21.33 -6.54
CA ILE A 499 -37.22 -20.28 -7.43
C ILE A 499 -36.88 -20.68 -8.87
N ARG A 500 -37.91 -20.73 -9.73
CA ARG A 500 -37.72 -20.95 -11.17
C ARG A 500 -37.23 -19.67 -11.82
N THR A 501 -36.18 -19.76 -12.62
CA THR A 501 -35.56 -18.59 -13.27
C THR A 501 -35.53 -18.78 -14.78
N PRO A 502 -35.46 -17.71 -15.60
CA PRO A 502 -35.42 -17.81 -17.06
C PRO A 502 -34.23 -18.61 -17.61
N TYR A 503 -33.20 -18.81 -16.78
CA TYR A 503 -31.95 -19.45 -17.13
C TYR A 503 -31.75 -20.83 -16.48
N GLY A 504 -32.77 -21.35 -15.76
CA GLY A 504 -32.70 -22.62 -15.03
C GLY A 504 -33.42 -22.53 -13.68
N GLY A 505 -32.67 -22.67 -12.59
CA GLY A 505 -33.22 -22.66 -11.23
C GLY A 505 -32.34 -21.92 -10.23
N ARG A 506 -32.95 -21.43 -9.15
CA ARG A 506 -32.24 -20.78 -8.04
C ARG A 506 -32.71 -21.38 -6.71
N LEU A 507 -31.77 -21.82 -5.89
CA LEU A 507 -32.00 -22.20 -4.49
C LEU A 507 -31.58 -21.06 -3.57
N ARG A 508 -32.45 -20.64 -2.66
CA ARG A 508 -32.14 -19.63 -1.64
C ARG A 508 -32.12 -20.31 -0.27
N TYR A 509 -30.98 -20.18 0.43
CA TYR A 509 -30.77 -20.66 1.78
C TYR A 509 -30.64 -19.48 2.75
N THR A 510 -31.26 -19.61 3.92
CA THR A 510 -30.96 -18.73 5.06
C THR A 510 -29.90 -19.38 5.95
N LEU A 511 -28.73 -18.75 6.03
CA LEU A 511 -27.62 -19.24 6.86
C LEU A 511 -27.94 -19.12 8.36
N PRO A 512 -27.26 -19.88 9.25
CA PRO A 512 -27.61 -19.94 10.67
C PRO A 512 -27.69 -18.59 11.39
N HIS A 513 -26.91 -17.59 10.98
CA HIS A 513 -26.90 -16.25 11.57
C HIS A 513 -27.61 -15.18 10.72
N GLY A 514 -28.38 -15.59 9.72
CA GLY A 514 -29.35 -14.77 8.99
C GLY A 514 -28.88 -14.17 7.67
N ASN A 515 -27.62 -14.35 7.26
CA ASN A 515 -27.21 -13.96 5.91
C ASN A 515 -27.81 -14.91 4.84
N ILE A 516 -27.92 -14.42 3.61
CA ILE A 516 -28.54 -15.17 2.51
C ILE A 516 -27.46 -15.80 1.61
N LEU A 517 -27.67 -17.06 1.25
CA LEU A 517 -26.91 -17.77 0.22
C LEU A 517 -27.84 -18.16 -0.93
N ASN A 518 -27.61 -17.61 -2.12
CA ASN A 518 -28.30 -17.97 -3.35
C ASN A 518 -27.41 -18.86 -4.21
N VAL A 519 -27.91 -20.02 -4.64
CA VAL A 519 -27.25 -20.92 -5.58
C VAL A 519 -28.03 -20.91 -6.88
N HIS A 520 -27.40 -20.47 -7.96
CA HIS A 520 -27.96 -20.34 -9.29
C HIS A 520 -27.48 -21.51 -10.16
N PHE A 521 -28.40 -22.42 -10.50
CA PHE A 521 -28.15 -23.53 -11.41
C PHE A 521 -28.50 -23.12 -12.83
N LYS A 522 -27.48 -23.11 -13.69
CA LYS A 522 -27.62 -22.64 -15.07
C LYS A 522 -27.79 -23.78 -16.05
N ASP A 523 -28.77 -23.61 -16.92
CA ASP A 523 -28.90 -24.43 -18.11
C ASP A 523 -28.08 -23.84 -19.27
N LYS A 524 -27.14 -24.65 -19.75
CA LYS A 524 -26.30 -24.33 -20.91
C LYS A 524 -27.09 -24.02 -22.20
N ASN A 525 -28.27 -24.62 -22.39
CA ASN A 525 -29.07 -24.44 -23.60
C ASN A 525 -29.87 -23.13 -23.57
N LEU A 526 -30.04 -22.53 -22.39
CA LEU A 526 -30.79 -21.28 -22.20
C LEU A 526 -29.86 -20.06 -22.15
N ILE A 527 -28.55 -20.29 -22.09
CA ILE A 527 -27.56 -19.27 -21.74
C ILE A 527 -26.34 -19.35 -22.65
N ARG A 528 -25.77 -18.19 -22.98
CA ARG A 528 -24.46 -18.07 -23.62
C ARG A 528 -23.36 -18.79 -22.82
N HIS A 529 -22.74 -19.76 -23.47
CA HIS A 529 -21.57 -20.48 -22.97
C HIS A 529 -20.34 -19.58 -22.76
N LYS A 530 -19.51 -19.93 -21.76
CA LYS A 530 -18.15 -19.42 -21.52
C LYS A 530 -18.02 -17.94 -21.13
N LYS A 531 -19.02 -17.34 -20.47
CA LYS A 531 -18.95 -15.97 -19.92
C LYS A 531 -19.25 -15.99 -18.41
N ARG A 532 -18.44 -15.34 -17.57
CA ARG A 532 -18.69 -15.27 -16.11
C ARG A 532 -19.90 -14.36 -15.78
N TRP A 533 -20.95 -14.96 -15.21
CA TRP A 533 -22.23 -14.28 -14.92
C TRP A 533 -22.24 -13.40 -13.68
N SER A 534 -21.38 -13.68 -12.71
CA SER A 534 -21.31 -12.99 -11.41
C SER A 534 -21.23 -11.47 -11.55
N GLN A 535 -20.53 -11.00 -12.58
CA GLN A 535 -20.27 -9.58 -12.80
C GLN A 535 -21.34 -8.90 -13.68
N VAL A 536 -22.10 -9.67 -14.47
CA VAL A 536 -23.13 -9.14 -15.38
C VAL A 536 -24.52 -9.13 -14.75
N SER A 537 -24.85 -10.14 -13.93
CA SER A 537 -26.16 -10.29 -13.28
C SER A 537 -26.43 -9.22 -12.20
N LEU A 538 -25.39 -8.77 -11.49
CA LEU A 538 -25.49 -7.73 -10.46
C LEU A 538 -25.63 -6.30 -11.05
N LYS A 539 -25.09 -6.06 -12.26
CA LYS A 539 -25.09 -4.75 -12.96
C LYS A 539 -26.47 -4.11 -12.98
N LYS A 540 -27.51 -4.87 -13.28
CA LYS A 540 -28.87 -4.35 -13.36
C LYS A 540 -29.74 -4.71 -12.15
N LYS A 541 -29.38 -5.68 -11.27
CA LYS A 541 -30.05 -5.83 -9.96
C LYS A 541 -29.87 -4.57 -9.11
N HIS A 542 -28.66 -4.00 -9.15
CA HIS A 542 -28.35 -2.71 -8.53
C HIS A 542 -29.07 -1.53 -9.21
N LYS A 543 -29.07 -1.49 -10.55
CA LYS A 543 -29.81 -0.49 -11.34
C LYS A 543 -31.33 -0.59 -11.13
N LEU A 544 -31.85 -1.80 -10.87
CA LEU A 544 -33.25 -2.06 -10.56
C LEU A 544 -33.59 -1.62 -9.14
N ASN A 545 -32.75 -1.89 -8.13
CA ASN A 545 -32.92 -1.33 -6.78
C ASN A 545 -32.93 0.21 -6.78
N ILE A 546 -32.10 0.82 -7.63
CA ILE A 546 -32.04 2.27 -7.89
C ILE A 546 -33.35 2.78 -8.50
N ILE A 547 -33.82 2.16 -9.58
CA ILE A 547 -35.08 2.53 -10.24
C ILE A 547 -36.28 2.28 -9.32
N TYR A 548 -36.26 1.19 -8.55
CA TYR A 548 -37.32 0.83 -7.60
C TYR A 548 -37.37 1.84 -6.45
N PHE A 549 -36.22 2.32 -5.96
CA PHE A 549 -36.16 3.41 -4.98
C PHE A 549 -36.66 4.74 -5.58
N GLU A 550 -36.31 5.07 -6.83
CA GLU A 550 -36.90 6.21 -7.55
C GLU A 550 -38.42 6.07 -7.69
N VAL A 551 -38.93 4.91 -8.10
CA VAL A 551 -40.37 4.64 -8.29
C VAL A 551 -41.15 4.63 -6.96
N LEU A 552 -40.57 4.11 -5.87
CA LEU A 552 -41.20 4.15 -4.53
C LEU A 552 -41.26 5.56 -3.95
N VAL A 553 -40.27 6.41 -4.27
CA VAL A 553 -40.22 7.82 -3.86
C VAL A 553 -41.09 8.72 -4.76
N LEU A 554 -41.29 8.33 -6.03
CA LEU A 554 -42.12 9.05 -7.02
C LEU A 554 -43.61 8.69 -6.98
N ASN A 555 -44.09 8.02 -5.92
CA ASN A 555 -45.52 7.81 -5.70
C ASN A 555 -46.24 9.18 -5.51
N PRO A 556 -47.29 9.51 -6.28
CA PRO A 556 -47.57 10.89 -6.72
C PRO A 556 -48.47 11.67 -5.77
N GLN A 557 -48.04 11.94 -4.54
CA GLN A 557 -48.75 12.85 -3.62
C GLN A 557 -47.92 14.01 -3.06
N CYS A 558 -46.71 14.29 -3.56
CA CYS A 558 -45.92 15.42 -3.07
C CYS A 558 -45.35 16.32 -4.18
N HIS A 559 -45.87 17.54 -4.23
CA HIS A 559 -45.42 18.65 -5.08
C HIS A 559 -44.11 19.27 -4.58
N ILE A 560 -42.94 18.64 -4.76
CA ILE A 560 -41.63 19.31 -4.57
C ILE A 560 -40.61 18.82 -5.61
N LEU A 561 -40.69 19.31 -6.84
CA LEU A 561 -39.96 18.74 -8.00
C LEU A 561 -38.49 19.16 -8.16
N HIS A 562 -37.99 20.21 -7.48
CA HIS A 562 -36.63 20.73 -7.73
C HIS A 562 -35.59 20.38 -6.65
N GLN A 563 -36.04 19.91 -5.48
CA GLN A 563 -35.19 19.48 -4.35
C GLN A 563 -34.96 17.96 -4.36
N LEU A 564 -35.83 17.22 -5.06
CA LEU A 564 -35.77 15.77 -5.24
C LEU A 564 -34.64 15.35 -6.18
N ASP A 565 -34.41 16.01 -7.33
CA ASP A 565 -33.34 15.64 -8.27
C ASP A 565 -31.94 15.66 -7.64
N PHE A 566 -31.63 16.66 -6.81
CA PHE A 566 -30.35 16.72 -6.10
C PHE A 566 -30.23 15.62 -5.02
N THR A 567 -31.34 15.29 -4.36
CA THR A 567 -31.40 14.25 -3.32
C THR A 567 -31.29 12.86 -3.94
N VAL A 568 -31.95 12.63 -5.06
CA VAL A 568 -31.91 11.40 -5.86
C VAL A 568 -30.51 11.17 -6.42
N HIS A 569 -29.89 12.16 -7.06
CA HIS A 569 -28.49 12.06 -7.51
C HIS A 569 -27.50 11.79 -6.36
N LYS A 570 -27.68 12.45 -5.21
CA LYS A 570 -26.84 12.23 -4.02
C LYS A 570 -27.04 10.82 -3.43
N THR A 571 -28.27 10.29 -3.47
CA THR A 571 -28.62 8.96 -2.96
C THR A 571 -28.10 7.86 -3.89
N HIS A 572 -28.21 8.01 -5.22
CA HIS A 572 -27.60 7.12 -6.21
C HIS A 572 -26.08 7.07 -6.08
N PHE A 573 -25.45 8.24 -5.96
CA PHE A 573 -24.01 8.32 -5.76
C PHE A 573 -23.59 7.62 -4.44
N SER A 574 -24.34 7.83 -3.34
CA SER A 574 -24.10 7.12 -2.08
C SER A 574 -24.26 5.59 -2.21
N LEU A 575 -25.34 5.10 -2.82
CA LEU A 575 -25.62 3.67 -3.03
C LEU A 575 -24.56 2.96 -3.89
N ASP A 576 -24.10 3.60 -4.97
CA ASP A 576 -23.08 3.07 -5.87
C ASP A 576 -21.71 2.96 -5.18
N HIS A 577 -21.40 3.94 -4.33
CA HIS A 577 -20.15 3.97 -3.56
C HIS A 577 -20.17 3.01 -2.36
N ASN A 578 -21.35 2.71 -1.81
CA ASN A 578 -21.58 1.82 -0.66
C ASN A 578 -21.92 0.37 -1.05
N THR A 579 -21.81 0.01 -2.32
CA THR A 579 -22.01 -1.36 -2.80
C THR A 579 -20.71 -1.94 -3.35
N CYS A 580 -20.35 -3.14 -2.88
CA CYS A 580 -19.14 -3.85 -3.30
C CYS A 580 -19.45 -5.28 -3.76
N ILE A 581 -18.65 -5.80 -4.69
CA ILE A 581 -18.77 -7.14 -5.26
C ILE A 581 -17.47 -7.90 -5.02
N LEU A 582 -17.55 -9.01 -4.30
CA LEU A 582 -16.42 -9.91 -4.07
C LEU A 582 -16.45 -11.03 -5.11
N ALA A 583 -15.50 -11.02 -6.05
CA ALA A 583 -15.31 -12.09 -7.01
C ALA A 583 -14.52 -13.26 -6.38
N LEU A 584 -15.05 -14.47 -6.58
CA LEU A 584 -14.52 -15.72 -6.03
C LEU A 584 -14.51 -16.83 -7.11
N ASP A 585 -13.45 -17.64 -7.12
CA ASP A 585 -13.38 -18.90 -7.89
C ASP A 585 -13.81 -20.06 -6.98
N GLY A 586 -14.46 -21.09 -7.54
CA GLY A 586 -15.09 -22.20 -6.81
C GLY A 586 -14.17 -23.02 -5.89
N ASP A 587 -12.85 -22.89 -6.05
CA ASP A 587 -11.79 -23.57 -5.31
C ASP A 587 -11.11 -22.69 -4.24
N THR A 588 -11.66 -21.50 -3.96
CA THR A 588 -11.04 -20.53 -3.03
C THR A 588 -11.48 -20.72 -1.57
N ASP A 589 -10.51 -20.76 -0.66
CA ASP A 589 -10.70 -20.69 0.81
C ASP A 589 -10.24 -19.32 1.34
N PHE A 590 -11.06 -18.67 2.16
CA PHE A 590 -10.75 -17.36 2.73
C PHE A 590 -11.24 -17.19 4.17
N GLN A 591 -10.62 -16.23 4.87
CA GLN A 591 -11.03 -15.82 6.21
C GLN A 591 -11.86 -14.54 6.18
N PRO A 592 -12.86 -14.36 7.09
CA PRO A 592 -13.68 -13.15 7.14
C PRO A 592 -12.87 -11.86 7.31
N SER A 593 -11.79 -11.90 8.09
CA SER A 593 -10.87 -10.76 8.26
C SER A 593 -10.22 -10.32 6.95
N ALA A 594 -9.92 -11.25 6.04
CA ALA A 594 -9.35 -10.93 4.73
C ALA A 594 -10.31 -10.07 3.91
N VAL A 595 -11.62 -10.37 3.92
CA VAL A 595 -12.66 -9.58 3.24
C VAL A 595 -12.75 -8.17 3.85
N MET A 596 -12.68 -8.06 5.18
CA MET A 596 -12.74 -6.76 5.86
C MET A 596 -11.55 -5.87 5.52
N LEU A 597 -10.36 -6.45 5.39
CA LEU A 597 -9.18 -5.72 4.96
C LEU A 597 -9.29 -5.19 3.53
N LEU A 598 -9.99 -5.88 2.62
CA LEU A 598 -10.28 -5.36 1.28
C LEU A 598 -11.30 -4.21 1.35
N LEU A 599 -12.34 -4.36 2.17
CA LEU A 599 -13.37 -3.35 2.33
C LEU A 599 -12.81 -2.05 2.93
N ASP A 600 -11.99 -2.15 3.97
CA ASP A 600 -11.33 -1.01 4.61
C ASP A 600 -10.50 -0.20 3.60
N ARG A 601 -9.82 -0.88 2.67
CA ARG A 601 -9.06 -0.24 1.59
C ARG A 601 -9.97 0.53 0.62
N LEU A 602 -11.09 -0.07 0.20
CA LEU A 602 -12.06 0.63 -0.65
C LEU A 602 -12.69 1.82 0.07
N ARG A 603 -13.08 1.68 1.35
CA ARG A 603 -13.65 2.79 2.13
C ARG A 603 -12.67 3.96 2.26
N LEU A 604 -11.38 3.67 2.46
CA LEU A 604 -10.34 4.69 2.64
C LEU A 604 -10.03 5.48 1.35
N TYR A 605 -10.16 4.86 0.18
CA TYR A 605 -9.78 5.46 -1.09
C TYR A 605 -10.94 5.48 -2.10
N PRO A 606 -11.65 6.61 -2.24
CA PRO A 606 -12.77 6.74 -3.17
C PRO A 606 -12.40 6.54 -4.65
N GLU A 607 -11.17 6.88 -5.04
CA GLU A 607 -10.64 6.70 -6.41
C GLU A 607 -10.26 5.23 -6.72
N VAL A 608 -10.34 4.32 -5.74
CA VAL A 608 -10.05 2.89 -5.93
C VAL A 608 -11.33 2.17 -6.33
N GLY A 609 -11.26 1.52 -7.50
CA GLY A 609 -12.35 0.74 -8.08
C GLY A 609 -12.27 -0.75 -7.77
N ALA A 610 -11.08 -1.28 -7.48
CA ALA A 610 -10.89 -2.68 -7.11
C ALA A 610 -9.71 -2.87 -6.16
N VAL A 611 -9.81 -3.86 -5.27
CA VAL A 611 -8.72 -4.28 -4.37
C VAL A 611 -8.60 -5.79 -4.42
N CYS A 612 -7.39 -6.29 -4.67
CA CYS A 612 -7.08 -7.71 -4.64
C CYS A 612 -6.32 -8.12 -3.39
N GLY A 613 -6.61 -9.33 -2.91
CA GLY A 613 -5.85 -9.96 -1.82
C GLY A 613 -4.58 -10.64 -2.32
N ARG A 614 -3.80 -11.14 -1.37
CA ARG A 614 -2.70 -12.07 -1.58
C ARG A 614 -3.25 -13.48 -1.72
N ILE A 615 -2.78 -14.19 -2.75
CA ILE A 615 -3.22 -15.55 -3.07
C ILE A 615 -2.10 -16.54 -2.78
N HIS A 616 -2.45 -17.60 -2.08
CA HIS A 616 -1.58 -18.71 -1.70
C HIS A 616 -1.97 -19.97 -2.45
N PRO A 617 -1.11 -20.50 -3.33
CA PRO A 617 -1.40 -21.77 -4.01
C PRO A 617 -1.28 -22.95 -3.04
N THR A 618 -2.26 -23.83 -3.09
CA THR A 618 -2.36 -25.06 -2.29
C THR A 618 -2.38 -26.29 -3.20
N GLY A 619 -2.01 -27.45 -2.65
CA GLY A 619 -1.85 -28.70 -3.39
C GLY A 619 -0.50 -29.38 -3.09
N THR A 620 -0.27 -30.49 -3.77
CA THR A 620 0.90 -31.37 -3.59
C THR A 620 1.70 -31.54 -4.87
N GLY A 621 2.99 -31.84 -4.73
CA GLY A 621 3.89 -32.18 -5.84
C GLY A 621 4.78 -31.05 -6.35
N PRO A 622 5.77 -31.38 -7.21
CA PRO A 622 6.79 -30.42 -7.67
C PRO A 622 6.22 -29.25 -8.45
N MET A 623 5.15 -29.46 -9.23
CA MET A 623 4.52 -28.38 -9.99
C MET A 623 3.87 -27.34 -9.08
N VAL A 624 3.31 -27.77 -7.95
CA VAL A 624 2.77 -26.85 -6.93
C VAL A 624 3.91 -26.13 -6.20
N TRP A 625 5.04 -26.80 -5.94
CA TRP A 625 6.22 -26.15 -5.34
C TRP A 625 6.77 -25.03 -6.22
N TYR A 626 6.89 -25.26 -7.53
CA TYR A 626 7.26 -24.24 -8.50
C TYR A 626 6.30 -23.03 -8.41
N GLN A 627 4.99 -23.28 -8.46
CA GLN A 627 3.97 -22.23 -8.42
C GLN A 627 3.94 -21.48 -7.08
N LYS A 628 4.19 -22.17 -5.95
CA LYS A 628 4.32 -21.54 -4.63
C LYS A 628 5.41 -20.48 -4.60
N PHE A 629 6.59 -20.79 -5.13
CA PHE A 629 7.68 -19.82 -5.20
C PHE A 629 7.42 -18.72 -6.23
N GLU A 630 6.90 -19.08 -7.41
CA GLU A 630 6.56 -18.12 -8.46
C GLU A 630 5.53 -17.08 -7.99
N TYR A 631 4.44 -17.52 -7.35
CA TYR A 631 3.41 -16.63 -6.78
C TYR A 631 4.00 -15.76 -5.67
N ALA A 632 4.85 -16.33 -4.82
CA ALA A 632 5.52 -15.59 -3.76
C ALA A 632 6.38 -14.46 -4.34
N VAL A 633 7.30 -14.74 -5.27
CA VAL A 633 8.14 -13.73 -5.91
C VAL A 633 7.30 -12.69 -6.66
N GLY A 634 6.26 -13.11 -7.38
CA GLY A 634 5.34 -12.21 -8.08
C GLY A 634 4.60 -11.25 -7.14
N HIS A 635 4.16 -11.73 -5.97
CA HIS A 635 3.50 -10.90 -4.96
C HIS A 635 4.49 -10.02 -4.19
N TRP A 636 5.66 -10.56 -3.83
CA TRP A 636 6.67 -9.85 -3.06
C TRP A 636 7.28 -8.71 -3.86
N LEU A 637 7.64 -8.95 -5.13
CA LEU A 637 8.39 -7.99 -5.94
C LEU A 637 7.48 -7.29 -6.96
N GLN A 638 6.94 -8.02 -7.93
CA GLN A 638 6.25 -7.40 -9.07
C GLN A 638 4.98 -6.65 -8.67
N LYS A 639 4.00 -7.31 -8.00
CA LYS A 639 2.74 -6.64 -7.60
C LYS A 639 2.98 -5.51 -6.60
N SER A 640 3.94 -5.69 -5.69
CA SER A 640 4.32 -4.64 -4.74
C SER A 640 4.90 -3.43 -5.47
N ALA A 641 5.74 -3.63 -6.49
CA ALA A 641 6.26 -2.56 -7.33
C ALA A 641 5.15 -1.85 -8.12
N GLU A 642 4.28 -2.60 -8.77
CA GLU A 642 3.13 -2.06 -9.50
C GLU A 642 2.25 -1.18 -8.59
N HIS A 643 1.95 -1.66 -7.38
CA HIS A 643 1.17 -0.92 -6.39
C HIS A 643 1.85 0.37 -5.91
N VAL A 644 3.17 0.35 -5.73
CA VAL A 644 3.93 1.51 -5.24
C VAL A 644 4.12 2.57 -6.32
N PHE A 645 4.48 2.18 -7.54
CA PHE A 645 4.68 3.13 -8.64
C PHE A 645 3.37 3.66 -9.22
N GLY A 646 2.28 2.91 -9.10
CA GLY A 646 0.98 3.33 -9.60
C GLY A 646 -0.16 2.43 -9.17
N SER A 647 -0.52 1.50 -10.05
CA SER A 647 -1.65 0.59 -9.89
C SER A 647 -1.23 -0.83 -10.28
N VAL A 648 -1.87 -1.84 -9.70
CA VAL A 648 -1.72 -3.22 -10.16
C VAL A 648 -2.48 -3.40 -11.47
N LEU A 649 -1.92 -4.22 -12.38
CA LEU A 649 -2.49 -4.43 -13.71
C LEU A 649 -3.65 -5.42 -13.75
N CYS A 650 -3.78 -6.27 -12.74
CA CYS A 650 -4.79 -7.31 -12.68
C CYS A 650 -5.21 -7.62 -11.23
N SER A 651 -6.51 -7.57 -10.98
CA SER A 651 -7.16 -8.18 -9.83
C SER A 651 -7.56 -9.61 -10.20
N PRO A 652 -6.95 -10.64 -9.62
CA PRO A 652 -7.27 -12.03 -9.91
C PRO A 652 -8.72 -12.37 -9.54
N GLY A 653 -9.39 -13.17 -10.38
CA GLY A 653 -10.81 -13.53 -10.21
C GLY A 653 -11.13 -14.35 -8.95
N CYS A 654 -10.13 -15.03 -8.37
CA CYS A 654 -10.35 -15.92 -7.24
C CYS A 654 -10.62 -15.19 -5.90
N PHE A 655 -10.09 -13.98 -5.70
CA PHE A 655 -10.31 -13.22 -4.46
C PHE A 655 -10.04 -11.72 -4.62
N SER A 656 -11.03 -11.00 -5.16
CA SER A 656 -10.93 -9.55 -5.40
C SER A 656 -12.25 -8.84 -5.15
N LEU A 657 -12.18 -7.68 -4.46
CA LEU A 657 -13.33 -6.86 -4.13
C LEU A 657 -13.39 -5.65 -5.07
N PHE A 658 -14.51 -5.49 -5.78
CA PHE A 658 -14.78 -4.43 -6.73
C PHE A 658 -15.85 -3.48 -6.20
N ARG A 659 -15.69 -2.19 -6.44
CA ARG A 659 -16.72 -1.18 -6.15
C ARG A 659 -17.76 -1.19 -7.26
N ALA A 660 -19.05 -1.18 -6.90
CA ALA A 660 -20.13 -1.11 -7.86
C ALA A 660 -20.01 0.13 -8.76
N ALA A 661 -19.78 1.33 -8.20
CA ALA A 661 -19.56 2.55 -8.98
C ALA A 661 -18.50 2.42 -10.09
N ALA A 662 -17.41 1.69 -9.83
CA ALA A 662 -16.32 1.53 -10.78
C ALA A 662 -16.67 0.56 -11.91
N LEU A 663 -17.40 -0.50 -11.58
CA LEU A 663 -17.92 -1.43 -12.58
C LEU A 663 -18.97 -0.71 -13.44
N MET A 664 -19.92 -0.03 -12.79
CA MET A 664 -21.10 0.60 -13.41
C MET A 664 -20.80 1.81 -14.28
N ASP A 665 -19.55 2.27 -14.32
CA ASP A 665 -19.07 3.27 -15.27
C ASP A 665 -19.46 2.87 -16.72
N ASP A 666 -20.08 3.80 -17.44
CA ASP A 666 -20.72 3.55 -18.74
C ASP A 666 -19.75 2.95 -19.77
N ASN A 667 -18.48 3.32 -19.70
CA ASN A 667 -17.45 2.83 -20.62
C ASN A 667 -16.87 1.46 -20.20
N VAL A 668 -16.95 1.09 -18.92
CA VAL A 668 -16.39 -0.17 -18.41
C VAL A 668 -17.33 -1.33 -18.75
N MET A 669 -18.53 -1.36 -18.16
CA MET A 669 -19.42 -2.51 -18.38
C MET A 669 -19.86 -2.63 -19.84
N LYS A 670 -20.04 -1.53 -20.58
CA LYS A 670 -20.44 -1.61 -22.00
C LYS A 670 -19.38 -2.36 -22.81
N LYS A 671 -18.10 -1.99 -22.68
CA LYS A 671 -16.98 -2.67 -23.35
C LYS A 671 -16.79 -4.09 -22.84
N TYR A 672 -16.83 -4.32 -21.52
CA TYR A 672 -16.70 -5.65 -20.93
C TYR A 672 -17.78 -6.63 -21.41
N THR A 673 -19.01 -6.14 -21.61
CA THR A 673 -20.12 -6.99 -22.08
C THR A 673 -20.12 -7.24 -23.60
N THR A 674 -19.29 -6.53 -24.37
CA THR A 674 -19.26 -6.63 -25.84
C THR A 674 -18.89 -8.04 -26.28
N LYS A 675 -19.47 -8.50 -27.40
CA LYS A 675 -19.17 -9.82 -27.97
C LYS A 675 -17.82 -9.75 -28.69
N ALA A 676 -16.96 -10.74 -28.50
CA ALA A 676 -15.76 -10.89 -29.30
C ALA A 676 -16.15 -11.16 -30.75
N THR A 677 -15.79 -10.26 -31.66
CA THR A 677 -16.07 -10.34 -33.11
C THR A 677 -14.84 -10.63 -33.94
N GLU A 678 -13.66 -10.26 -33.44
CA GLU A 678 -12.37 -10.37 -34.13
C GLU A 678 -11.47 -11.33 -33.36
N ALA A 679 -10.53 -11.99 -34.05
CA ALA A 679 -9.58 -12.91 -33.43
C ALA A 679 -8.83 -12.33 -32.22
N ALA A 680 -8.43 -11.05 -32.27
CA ALA A 680 -7.74 -10.39 -31.16
C ALA A 680 -8.64 -10.24 -29.91
N HIS A 681 -9.94 -10.00 -30.11
CA HIS A 681 -10.91 -9.89 -29.02
C HIS A 681 -11.05 -11.20 -28.24
N TYR A 682 -10.94 -12.36 -28.89
CA TYR A 682 -10.98 -13.65 -28.18
C TYR A 682 -9.78 -13.85 -27.24
N VAL A 683 -8.60 -13.39 -27.65
CA VAL A 683 -7.38 -13.47 -26.82
C VAL A 683 -7.41 -12.44 -25.70
N GLN A 684 -7.87 -11.23 -25.99
CA GLN A 684 -7.88 -10.13 -25.03
C GLN A 684 -9.03 -10.22 -24.02
N TYR A 685 -10.27 -10.45 -24.50
CA TYR A 685 -11.49 -10.39 -23.71
C TYR A 685 -11.79 -11.72 -23.05
N ASP A 686 -11.77 -12.83 -23.80
CA ASP A 686 -12.30 -14.11 -23.31
C ASP A 686 -11.25 -14.97 -22.58
N GLN A 687 -9.96 -14.92 -22.95
CA GLN A 687 -8.92 -15.72 -22.29
C GLN A 687 -8.45 -15.17 -20.93
N GLY A 688 -8.67 -13.88 -20.67
CA GLY A 688 -8.25 -13.20 -19.43
C GLY A 688 -9.20 -12.08 -19.04
N GLU A 689 -10.47 -12.43 -18.84
CA GLU A 689 -11.56 -11.52 -18.48
C GLU A 689 -11.22 -10.59 -17.30
N ASP A 690 -10.59 -11.13 -16.25
CA ASP A 690 -10.19 -10.37 -15.06
C ASP A 690 -9.20 -9.23 -15.40
N ARG A 691 -8.28 -9.50 -16.32
CA ARG A 691 -7.27 -8.56 -16.78
C ARG A 691 -7.86 -7.53 -17.73
N TRP A 692 -8.79 -7.95 -18.58
CA TRP A 692 -9.54 -7.04 -19.45
C TRP A 692 -10.37 -6.05 -18.61
N LEU A 693 -11.10 -6.54 -17.61
CA LEU A 693 -11.86 -5.69 -16.70
C LEU A 693 -10.96 -4.67 -15.99
N CYS A 694 -9.81 -5.12 -15.49
CA CYS A 694 -8.85 -4.22 -14.85
C CYS A 694 -8.27 -3.19 -15.82
N THR A 695 -7.98 -3.58 -17.07
CA THR A 695 -7.50 -2.66 -18.12
C THR A 695 -8.53 -1.57 -18.39
N LEU A 696 -9.80 -1.92 -18.48
CA LEU A 696 -10.90 -0.96 -18.65
C LEU A 696 -11.02 0.00 -17.45
N LEU A 697 -10.95 -0.52 -16.22
CA LEU A 697 -10.96 0.32 -15.01
C LEU A 697 -9.81 1.33 -15.02
N LEU A 698 -8.60 0.87 -15.35
CA LEU A 698 -7.42 1.73 -15.43
C LEU A 698 -7.58 2.82 -16.49
N GLN A 699 -8.08 2.47 -17.68
CA GLN A 699 -8.35 3.41 -18.78
C GLN A 699 -9.44 4.46 -18.44
N GLN A 700 -10.41 4.12 -17.58
CA GLN A 700 -11.44 5.06 -17.10
C GLN A 700 -11.01 5.93 -15.91
N GLY A 701 -9.81 5.73 -15.35
CA GLY A 701 -9.28 6.55 -14.26
C GLY A 701 -9.39 5.92 -12.88
N TRP A 702 -9.92 4.71 -12.76
CA TRP A 702 -9.98 3.97 -11.50
C TRP A 702 -8.62 3.36 -11.15
N ARG A 703 -8.32 3.31 -9.85
CA ARG A 703 -7.14 2.61 -9.33
C ARG A 703 -7.49 1.19 -8.93
N VAL A 704 -6.57 0.26 -9.19
CA VAL A 704 -6.61 -1.13 -8.73
C VAL A 704 -5.50 -1.33 -7.69
N GLU A 705 -5.88 -1.67 -6.46
CA GLU A 705 -4.95 -1.84 -5.35
C GLU A 705 -4.71 -3.31 -4.98
N TYR A 706 -3.58 -3.54 -4.30
CA TYR A 706 -3.20 -4.83 -3.74
C TYR A 706 -3.07 -4.69 -2.23
N ASN A 707 -3.70 -5.59 -1.49
CA ASN A 707 -3.61 -5.64 -0.03
C ASN A 707 -2.90 -6.91 0.42
N ALA A 708 -1.61 -6.79 0.72
CA ALA A 708 -0.78 -7.92 1.15
C ALA A 708 -1.17 -8.55 2.49
N ALA A 709 -2.01 -7.90 3.29
CA ALA A 709 -2.49 -8.45 4.57
C ALA A 709 -3.80 -9.27 4.42
N SER A 710 -4.40 -9.27 3.23
CA SER A 710 -5.65 -9.96 2.95
C SER A 710 -5.34 -11.27 2.24
N ASP A 711 -5.28 -12.38 2.99
CA ASP A 711 -4.86 -13.69 2.47
C ASP A 711 -6.04 -14.55 2.02
N SER A 712 -5.88 -15.23 0.89
CA SER A 712 -6.75 -16.30 0.39
C SER A 712 -5.95 -17.47 -0.18
N TYR A 713 -6.57 -18.65 -0.23
CA TYR A 713 -5.94 -19.89 -0.68
C TYR A 713 -6.72 -20.48 -1.86
N THR A 714 -6.03 -20.96 -2.89
CA THR A 714 -6.61 -21.54 -4.12
C THR A 714 -5.88 -22.84 -4.47
N ASN A 715 -6.53 -23.77 -5.17
CA ASN A 715 -5.89 -25.00 -5.60
C ASN A 715 -5.08 -24.72 -6.88
N ALA A 716 -3.79 -25.09 -6.86
CA ALA A 716 -2.94 -24.94 -8.03
C ALA A 716 -2.93 -26.22 -8.88
N PRO A 717 -2.76 -26.11 -10.22
CA PRO A 717 -2.53 -27.26 -11.10
C PRO A 717 -1.42 -28.17 -10.57
N GLN A 718 -1.73 -29.45 -10.37
CA GLN A 718 -0.76 -30.45 -9.88
C GLN A 718 -0.02 -31.12 -11.03
N GLU A 719 -0.69 -31.29 -12.16
CA GLU A 719 -0.15 -31.95 -13.34
C GLU A 719 0.53 -30.98 -14.30
N PHE A 720 1.62 -31.42 -14.93
CA PHE A 720 2.37 -30.60 -15.89
C PHE A 720 1.51 -30.15 -17.08
N LYS A 721 0.62 -31.04 -17.55
CA LYS A 721 -0.33 -30.75 -18.64
C LYS A 721 -1.33 -29.67 -18.28
N GLU A 722 -1.91 -29.74 -17.09
CA GLU A 722 -2.88 -28.77 -16.60
C GLU A 722 -2.24 -27.39 -16.44
N PHE A 723 -1.02 -27.34 -15.89
CA PHE A 723 -0.22 -26.12 -15.78
C PHE A 723 0.04 -25.46 -17.15
N TYR A 724 0.51 -26.23 -18.14
CA TYR A 724 0.75 -25.70 -19.49
C TYR A 724 -0.53 -25.17 -20.15
N ASN A 725 -1.66 -25.86 -20.00
CA ASN A 725 -2.94 -25.42 -20.53
C ASN A 725 -3.46 -24.14 -19.87
N GLN A 726 -3.25 -23.97 -18.57
CA GLN A 726 -3.57 -22.72 -17.88
C GLN A 726 -2.73 -21.55 -18.45
N ARG A 727 -1.42 -21.75 -18.60
CA ARG A 727 -0.48 -20.72 -19.06
C ARG A 727 -0.58 -20.38 -20.55
N ARG A 728 -1.13 -21.29 -21.36
CA ARG A 728 -1.56 -21.01 -22.73
C ARG A 728 -2.54 -19.83 -22.82
N ARG A 729 -3.43 -19.67 -21.82
CA ARG A 729 -4.40 -18.57 -21.78
C ARG A 729 -3.81 -17.31 -21.14
N TRP A 730 -3.12 -17.48 -20.02
CA TRP A 730 -2.63 -16.35 -19.23
C TRP A 730 -1.53 -15.56 -19.94
N GLY A 731 -0.61 -16.23 -20.64
CA GLY A 731 0.51 -15.59 -21.34
C GLY A 731 0.06 -14.59 -22.40
N PRO A 732 -0.68 -15.02 -23.45
CA PRO A 732 -1.09 -14.15 -24.54
C PRO A 732 -2.03 -13.04 -24.09
N SER A 733 -2.97 -13.35 -23.18
CA SER A 733 -3.87 -12.33 -22.61
C SER A 733 -3.14 -11.27 -21.79
N THR A 734 -2.10 -11.67 -21.04
CA THR A 734 -1.22 -10.74 -20.30
C THR A 734 -0.52 -9.79 -21.25
N MET A 735 0.05 -10.33 -22.34
CA MET A 735 0.74 -9.54 -23.36
C MET A 735 -0.22 -8.57 -24.06
N ALA A 736 -1.36 -9.07 -24.54
CA ALA A 736 -2.35 -8.27 -25.26
C ALA A 736 -2.88 -7.09 -24.42
N ASN A 737 -3.31 -7.35 -23.19
CA ASN A 737 -3.87 -6.31 -22.32
C ASN A 737 -2.82 -5.28 -21.85
N THR A 738 -1.57 -5.70 -21.60
CA THR A 738 -0.51 -4.73 -21.26
C THR A 738 -0.12 -3.89 -22.47
N LEU A 739 -0.03 -4.48 -23.67
CA LEU A 739 0.27 -3.72 -24.89
C LEU A 739 -0.84 -2.72 -25.23
N ASP A 740 -2.12 -3.07 -25.02
CA ASP A 740 -3.25 -2.15 -25.15
C ASP A 740 -3.11 -0.96 -24.17
N LEU A 741 -2.82 -1.23 -22.89
CA LEU A 741 -2.61 -0.19 -21.90
C LEU A 741 -1.40 0.70 -22.22
N LEU A 742 -0.30 0.13 -22.72
CA LEU A 742 0.89 0.87 -23.16
C LEU A 742 0.57 1.73 -24.39
N GLY A 743 -0.18 1.20 -25.36
CA GLY A 743 -0.62 1.91 -26.56
C GLY A 743 -1.51 3.11 -26.24
N THR A 744 -2.44 2.96 -25.29
CA THR A 744 -3.28 4.08 -24.81
C THR A 744 -2.64 4.89 -23.68
N GLY A 745 -1.36 4.66 -23.37
CA GLY A 745 -0.72 5.10 -22.14
C GLY A 745 -0.75 6.60 -21.88
N SER A 746 -0.58 7.41 -22.93
CA SER A 746 -0.65 8.87 -22.81
C SER A 746 -2.05 9.34 -22.40
N LEU A 747 -3.10 8.81 -23.04
CA LEU A 747 -4.49 9.12 -22.73
C LEU A 747 -4.85 8.63 -21.32
N THR A 748 -4.44 7.40 -20.99
CA THR A 748 -4.70 6.80 -19.68
C THR A 748 -4.01 7.59 -18.58
N SER A 749 -2.78 8.09 -18.79
CA SER A 749 -2.07 8.90 -17.79
C SER A 749 -2.74 10.25 -17.52
N GLN A 750 -3.38 10.85 -18.54
CA GLN A 750 -4.15 12.08 -18.37
C GLN A 750 -5.45 11.86 -17.56
N ARG A 751 -6.10 10.70 -17.74
CA ARG A 751 -7.34 10.36 -17.03
C ARG A 751 -7.10 9.79 -15.64
N ASN A 752 -6.08 8.94 -15.49
CA ASN A 752 -5.80 8.19 -14.27
C ASN A 752 -4.58 8.76 -13.52
N LYS A 753 -4.82 9.41 -12.39
CA LYS A 753 -3.76 9.99 -11.52
C LYS A 753 -2.79 8.95 -10.94
N SER A 754 -3.14 7.67 -11.01
CA SER A 754 -2.31 6.55 -10.54
C SER A 754 -1.39 6.02 -11.64
N ILE A 755 -1.64 6.35 -12.90
CA ILE A 755 -0.80 5.96 -14.03
C ILE A 755 0.03 7.18 -14.44
N SER A 756 1.31 7.15 -14.07
CA SER A 756 2.27 8.21 -14.38
C SER A 756 3.16 7.81 -15.57
N LYS A 757 3.79 8.79 -16.23
CA LYS A 757 4.76 8.50 -17.31
C LYS A 757 5.87 7.53 -16.88
N PRO A 758 6.50 7.66 -15.69
CA PRO A 758 7.52 6.70 -15.27
C PRO A 758 6.95 5.31 -14.95
N TYR A 759 5.70 5.22 -14.49
CA TYR A 759 5.02 3.92 -14.37
C TYR A 759 4.88 3.25 -15.75
N MET A 760 4.54 4.02 -16.80
CA MET A 760 4.50 3.50 -18.17
C MET A 760 5.87 3.06 -18.67
N ILE A 761 6.95 3.79 -18.32
CA ILE A 761 8.33 3.37 -18.64
C ILE A 761 8.66 2.05 -17.93
N TYR A 762 8.36 1.93 -16.63
CA TYR A 762 8.54 0.68 -15.88
C TYR A 762 7.80 -0.49 -16.54
N GLN A 763 6.54 -0.28 -16.93
CA GLN A 763 5.75 -1.32 -17.62
C GLN A 763 6.30 -1.65 -19.00
N THR A 764 6.85 -0.67 -19.71
CA THR A 764 7.52 -0.88 -21.01
C THR A 764 8.78 -1.72 -20.84
N ILE A 765 9.62 -1.40 -19.86
CA ILE A 765 10.84 -2.17 -19.55
C ILE A 765 10.47 -3.60 -19.12
N SER A 766 9.46 -3.75 -18.26
CA SER A 766 8.97 -5.06 -17.82
C SER A 766 8.43 -5.92 -18.97
N MET A 767 7.66 -5.30 -19.89
CA MET A 767 7.17 -5.97 -21.09
C MET A 767 8.32 -6.35 -22.04
N ALA A 768 9.27 -5.44 -22.27
CA ALA A 768 10.45 -5.72 -23.09
C ALA A 768 11.28 -6.88 -22.51
N ALA A 769 11.54 -6.88 -21.20
CA ALA A 769 12.23 -7.97 -20.50
C ALA A 769 11.50 -9.32 -20.65
N SER A 770 10.17 -9.31 -20.59
CA SER A 770 9.35 -10.52 -20.78
C SER A 770 9.42 -11.04 -22.23
N VAL A 771 9.41 -10.15 -23.22
CA VAL A 771 9.53 -10.52 -24.65
C VAL A 771 10.93 -11.04 -24.98
N LEU A 772 11.98 -10.45 -24.42
CA LEU A 772 13.38 -10.81 -24.64
C LEU A 772 13.88 -11.97 -23.77
N GLY A 773 13.03 -12.52 -22.90
CA GLY A 773 13.34 -13.63 -22.00
C GLY A 773 13.90 -14.89 -22.70
N PRO A 774 13.29 -15.39 -23.79
CA PRO A 774 13.79 -16.56 -24.52
C PRO A 774 15.24 -16.39 -25.02
N ALA A 775 15.54 -15.27 -25.68
CA ALA A 775 16.89 -14.98 -26.18
C ALA A 775 17.90 -14.85 -25.03
N THR A 776 17.47 -14.21 -23.94
CA THR A 776 18.26 -14.06 -22.71
C THR A 776 18.66 -15.42 -22.13
N VAL A 777 17.73 -16.36 -22.05
CA VAL A 777 18.02 -17.74 -21.59
C VAL A 777 19.01 -18.43 -22.52
N CYS A 778 18.88 -18.25 -23.84
CA CYS A 778 19.82 -18.84 -24.80
C CYS A 778 21.25 -18.28 -24.63
N LEU A 779 21.39 -16.97 -24.40
CA LEU A 779 22.70 -16.33 -24.12
C LEU A 779 23.33 -16.86 -22.83
N MET A 780 22.52 -17.04 -21.77
CA MET A 780 22.99 -17.61 -20.51
C MET A 780 23.52 -19.04 -20.69
N ILE A 781 22.81 -19.88 -21.45
CA ILE A 781 23.24 -21.24 -21.79
C ILE A 781 24.49 -21.23 -22.66
N ALA A 782 24.59 -20.32 -23.64
CA ALA A 782 25.76 -20.17 -24.48
C ALA A 782 27.02 -19.83 -23.66
N GLY A 783 26.89 -18.97 -22.65
CA GLY A 783 27.95 -18.67 -21.69
C GLY A 783 28.44 -19.92 -20.94
N CYS A 784 27.51 -20.77 -20.49
CA CYS A 784 27.84 -22.06 -19.87
C CYS A 784 28.64 -22.97 -20.83
N PHE A 785 28.21 -23.09 -22.09
CA PHE A 785 28.92 -23.90 -23.07
C PHE A 785 30.33 -23.39 -23.37
N SER A 786 30.52 -22.08 -23.43
CA SER A 786 31.85 -21.50 -23.65
C SER A 786 32.78 -21.77 -22.47
N PHE A 787 32.27 -21.74 -21.24
CA PHE A 787 33.06 -22.03 -20.04
C PHE A 787 33.38 -23.52 -19.86
N VAL A 788 32.37 -24.40 -19.95
CA VAL A 788 32.49 -25.82 -19.62
C VAL A 788 33.15 -26.62 -20.75
N PHE A 789 32.77 -26.37 -22.00
CA PHE A 789 33.25 -27.13 -23.15
C PHE A 789 34.37 -26.40 -23.92
N HIS A 790 34.81 -25.24 -23.43
CA HIS A 790 35.79 -24.37 -24.10
C HIS A 790 35.41 -24.06 -25.56
N LEU A 791 34.12 -24.03 -25.86
CA LEU A 791 33.61 -23.68 -27.19
C LEU A 791 33.79 -22.18 -27.43
N LYS A 792 34.02 -21.81 -28.70
CA LYS A 792 33.95 -20.40 -29.10
C LYS A 792 32.54 -19.88 -28.75
N PRO A 793 32.40 -18.64 -28.26
CA PRO A 793 31.09 -18.09 -27.87
C PRO A 793 30.01 -18.23 -28.96
N ASN A 794 30.41 -18.08 -30.23
CA ASN A 794 29.54 -18.22 -31.39
C ASN A 794 29.00 -19.64 -31.56
N ASP A 795 29.86 -20.65 -31.42
CA ASP A 795 29.49 -22.06 -31.57
C ASP A 795 28.58 -22.49 -30.40
N GLY A 796 28.89 -22.01 -29.19
CA GLY A 796 28.03 -22.18 -28.01
C GLY A 796 26.65 -21.56 -28.18
N LEU A 797 26.57 -20.37 -28.79
CA LEU A 797 25.29 -19.70 -29.05
C LEU A 797 24.44 -20.45 -30.07
N ILE A 798 25.03 -20.93 -31.16
CA ILE A 798 24.34 -21.74 -32.17
C ILE A 798 23.78 -23.02 -31.52
N LEU A 799 24.59 -23.70 -30.70
CA LEU A 799 24.18 -24.90 -30.00
C LEU A 799 23.04 -24.64 -29.00
N ALA A 800 23.02 -23.47 -28.34
CA ALA A 800 21.97 -23.09 -27.41
C ALA A 800 20.63 -22.79 -28.10
N ILE A 801 20.66 -22.23 -29.32
CA ILE A 801 19.46 -21.84 -30.10
C ILE A 801 18.83 -23.06 -30.81
N LEU A 802 19.63 -24.06 -31.18
CA LEU A 802 19.16 -25.19 -31.99
C LEU A 802 17.99 -25.97 -31.35
N PRO A 803 18.06 -26.45 -30.08
CA PRO A 803 16.93 -27.18 -29.46
C PRO A 803 15.62 -26.39 -29.38
N PRO A 804 15.58 -25.12 -28.92
CA PRO A 804 14.33 -24.36 -28.88
C PRO A 804 13.82 -23.98 -30.28
N ALA A 805 14.69 -23.78 -31.27
CA ALA A 805 14.26 -23.59 -32.66
C ALA A 805 13.59 -24.85 -33.24
N VAL A 806 14.15 -26.04 -32.96
CA VAL A 806 13.52 -27.32 -33.32
C VAL A 806 12.17 -27.48 -32.62
N TYR A 807 12.11 -27.20 -31.31
CA TYR A 807 10.86 -27.26 -30.56
C TYR A 807 9.79 -26.31 -31.11
N LEU A 808 10.16 -25.08 -31.48
CA LEU A 808 9.27 -24.13 -32.15
C LEU A 808 8.68 -24.73 -33.44
N VAL A 809 9.50 -25.30 -34.31
CA VAL A 809 9.04 -25.95 -35.55
C VAL A 809 8.12 -27.14 -35.26
N LEU A 810 8.44 -27.96 -34.24
CA LEU A 810 7.61 -29.08 -33.81
C LEU A 810 6.26 -28.62 -33.27
N CYS A 811 6.20 -27.50 -32.54
CA CYS A 811 4.94 -26.92 -32.06
C CYS A 811 3.99 -26.50 -33.18
N TYR A 812 4.48 -26.15 -34.37
CA TYR A 812 3.59 -25.88 -35.51
C TYR A 812 3.03 -27.15 -36.18
N LYS A 813 3.74 -28.28 -36.07
CA LYS A 813 3.38 -29.52 -36.78
C LYS A 813 2.63 -30.53 -35.91
N LEU A 814 2.90 -30.57 -34.61
CA LEU A 814 2.38 -31.60 -33.70
C LEU A 814 1.11 -31.16 -32.97
N LYS A 815 0.38 -32.14 -32.40
CA LYS A 815 -0.78 -31.88 -31.52
C LYS A 815 -0.32 -31.35 -30.16
N ALA A 816 -1.13 -30.49 -29.53
CA ALA A 816 -0.81 -29.85 -28.25
C ALA A 816 -0.37 -30.82 -27.16
N ASP A 817 -1.02 -31.98 -27.02
CA ASP A 817 -0.65 -32.99 -26.03
C ASP A 817 0.77 -33.54 -26.25
N THR A 818 1.16 -33.82 -27.49
CA THR A 818 2.51 -34.26 -27.84
C THR A 818 3.54 -33.15 -27.61
N GLN A 819 3.18 -31.89 -27.89
CA GLN A 819 4.05 -30.75 -27.61
C GLN A 819 4.37 -30.63 -26.12
N ILE A 820 3.36 -30.77 -25.25
CA ILE A 820 3.54 -30.75 -23.80
C ILE A 820 4.44 -31.90 -23.35
N THR A 821 4.29 -33.11 -23.89
CA THR A 821 5.17 -34.24 -23.56
C THR A 821 6.61 -33.96 -23.96
N ILE A 822 6.85 -33.41 -25.15
CA ILE A 822 8.20 -33.01 -25.59
C ILE A 822 8.76 -31.93 -24.67
N ALA A 823 7.95 -30.94 -24.31
CA ALA A 823 8.34 -29.89 -23.37
C ALA A 823 8.76 -30.50 -22.03
N ALA A 824 7.99 -31.44 -21.47
CA ALA A 824 8.30 -32.10 -20.20
C ALA A 824 9.66 -32.83 -20.26
N ILE A 825 9.93 -33.57 -21.34
CA ILE A 825 11.22 -34.25 -21.54
C ILE A 825 12.36 -33.23 -21.65
N MET A 826 12.18 -32.18 -22.46
CA MET A 826 13.18 -31.11 -22.61
C MET A 826 13.41 -30.36 -21.29
N SER A 827 12.38 -30.12 -20.47
CA SER A 827 12.50 -29.46 -19.17
C SER A 827 13.43 -30.23 -18.23
N ILE A 828 13.46 -31.56 -18.28
CA ILE A 828 14.39 -32.39 -17.50
C ILE A 828 15.84 -32.12 -17.96
N PHE A 829 16.10 -32.14 -19.27
CA PHE A 829 17.43 -31.84 -19.81
C PHE A 829 17.87 -30.41 -19.50
N TYR A 830 16.97 -29.44 -19.60
CA TYR A 830 17.26 -28.05 -19.24
C TYR A 830 17.53 -27.87 -17.75
N ALA A 831 16.91 -28.65 -16.87
CA ALA A 831 17.22 -28.60 -15.44
C ALA A 831 18.68 -29.03 -15.17
N PHE A 832 19.17 -30.08 -15.84
CA PHE A 832 20.59 -30.47 -15.75
C PHE A 832 21.52 -29.38 -16.32
N LEU A 833 21.14 -28.79 -17.45
CA LEU A 833 21.90 -27.70 -18.07
C LEU A 833 21.96 -26.45 -17.18
N MET A 834 20.87 -26.16 -16.45
CA MET A 834 20.86 -25.07 -15.46
C MET A 834 21.76 -25.35 -14.27
N THR A 835 21.81 -26.58 -13.77
CA THR A 835 22.77 -26.97 -12.74
C THR A 835 24.21 -26.75 -13.21
N ALA A 836 24.54 -27.17 -14.44
CA ALA A 836 25.85 -26.93 -15.04
C ALA A 836 26.15 -25.42 -15.19
N THR A 837 25.15 -24.61 -15.55
CA THR A 837 25.27 -23.16 -15.65
C THR A 837 25.58 -22.51 -14.31
N ILE A 838 24.93 -22.93 -13.23
CA ILE A 838 25.21 -22.44 -11.87
C ILE A 838 26.64 -22.81 -11.45
N LEU A 839 27.06 -24.06 -11.70
CA LEU A 839 28.42 -24.51 -11.42
C LEU A 839 29.46 -23.75 -12.25
N SER A 840 29.15 -23.41 -13.50
CA SER A 840 30.00 -22.59 -14.37
C SER A 840 30.18 -21.17 -13.81
N ILE A 841 29.11 -20.52 -13.32
CA ILE A 841 29.22 -19.20 -12.68
C ILE A 841 30.09 -19.27 -11.42
N ILE A 842 29.95 -20.33 -10.63
CA ILE A 842 30.80 -20.56 -9.44
C ILE A 842 32.25 -20.81 -9.84
N GLY A 843 32.48 -21.65 -10.86
CA GLY A 843 33.81 -21.94 -11.40
C GLY A 843 34.51 -20.69 -11.94
N ASP A 844 33.76 -19.79 -12.58
CA ASP A 844 34.29 -18.51 -13.07
C ASP A 844 34.78 -17.61 -11.92
N MET A 845 34.02 -17.52 -10.81
CA MET A 845 34.45 -16.77 -9.62
C MET A 845 35.72 -17.37 -8.98
N VAL A 846 35.80 -18.71 -8.91
CA VAL A 846 36.95 -19.41 -8.33
C VAL A 846 38.20 -19.24 -9.20
N THR A 847 38.06 -19.41 -10.52
CA THR A 847 39.18 -19.31 -11.48
C THR A 847 39.76 -17.89 -11.50
N ASN A 848 38.89 -16.87 -11.43
CA ASN A 848 39.33 -15.48 -11.40
C ASN A 848 39.79 -15.02 -10.01
N GLY A 849 39.62 -15.82 -8.95
CA GLY A 849 40.02 -15.46 -7.57
C GLY A 849 39.28 -14.24 -7.01
N THR A 850 38.11 -13.90 -7.55
CA THR A 850 37.31 -12.74 -7.13
C THR A 850 35.83 -12.97 -7.36
N PHE A 851 34.99 -12.49 -6.43
CA PHE A 851 33.53 -12.54 -6.57
C PHE A 851 32.97 -11.36 -7.39
N PHE A 852 33.82 -10.39 -7.77
CA PHE A 852 33.44 -9.22 -8.55
C PHE A 852 33.31 -9.48 -10.06
N THR A 853 33.24 -10.75 -10.50
CA THR A 853 32.87 -11.04 -11.90
C THR A 853 31.42 -10.60 -12.12
N PRO A 854 31.05 -10.05 -13.30
CA PRO A 854 29.69 -9.54 -13.53
C PRO A 854 28.60 -10.59 -13.26
N SER A 855 28.81 -11.82 -13.75
CA SER A 855 27.89 -12.95 -13.55
C SER A 855 27.82 -13.38 -12.09
N GLY A 856 28.97 -13.42 -11.39
CA GLY A 856 29.04 -13.72 -9.96
C GLY A 856 28.32 -12.67 -9.11
N LEU A 857 28.57 -11.39 -9.38
CA LEU A 857 27.94 -10.26 -8.68
C LEU A 857 26.42 -10.27 -8.89
N PHE A 858 25.95 -10.52 -10.11
CA PHE A 858 24.52 -10.64 -10.40
C PHE A 858 23.88 -11.83 -9.68
N PHE A 859 24.50 -13.02 -9.75
CA PHE A 859 24.00 -14.21 -9.08
C PHE A 859 23.91 -14.04 -7.56
N ILE A 860 25.00 -13.57 -6.93
CA ILE A 860 25.04 -13.28 -5.48
C ILE A 860 24.00 -12.22 -5.13
N SER A 861 23.86 -11.16 -5.94
CA SER A 861 22.87 -10.11 -5.72
C SER A 861 21.45 -10.65 -5.76
N ILE A 862 21.09 -11.47 -6.75
CA ILE A 862 19.75 -12.09 -6.84
C ILE A 862 19.48 -12.99 -5.64
N VAL A 863 20.42 -13.86 -5.29
CA VAL A 863 20.27 -14.77 -4.14
C VAL A 863 20.09 -13.96 -2.85
N LEU A 864 20.94 -12.96 -2.62
CA LEU A 864 20.84 -12.08 -1.45
C LEU A 864 19.52 -11.32 -1.43
N MET A 865 19.08 -10.78 -2.56
CA MET A 865 17.81 -10.06 -2.67
C MET A 865 16.61 -10.96 -2.37
N TYR A 866 16.58 -12.19 -2.88
CA TYR A 866 15.51 -13.15 -2.58
C TYR A 866 15.54 -13.61 -1.13
N LEU A 867 16.72 -13.85 -0.55
CA LEU A 867 16.86 -14.18 0.87
C LEU A 867 16.37 -13.04 1.77
N VAL A 868 16.82 -11.80 1.52
CA VAL A 868 16.36 -10.63 2.28
C VAL A 868 14.85 -10.41 2.09
N THR A 869 14.34 -10.58 0.86
CA THR A 869 12.90 -10.49 0.58
C THR A 869 12.11 -11.52 1.39
N ALA A 870 12.59 -12.77 1.45
CA ALA A 870 11.94 -13.83 2.23
C ALA A 870 12.02 -13.60 3.74
N VAL A 871 13.15 -13.08 4.27
CA VAL A 871 13.28 -12.70 5.69
C VAL A 871 12.25 -11.62 6.06
N LEU A 872 11.96 -10.69 5.15
CA LEU A 872 10.92 -9.69 5.32
C LEU A 872 9.49 -10.25 5.15
N HIS A 873 9.35 -11.55 4.87
CA HIS A 873 8.11 -12.32 4.77
C HIS A 873 8.16 -13.58 5.65
N PRO A 874 8.26 -13.42 6.99
CA PRO A 874 8.57 -14.54 7.89
C PRO A 874 7.59 -15.71 7.84
N GLN A 875 6.30 -15.47 7.59
CA GLN A 875 5.30 -16.53 7.42
C GLN A 875 5.54 -17.42 6.19
N GLU A 876 6.17 -16.84 5.17
CA GLU A 876 6.42 -17.48 3.87
C GLU A 876 7.91 -17.77 3.66
N PHE A 877 8.75 -17.60 4.69
CA PHE A 877 10.20 -17.81 4.59
C PHE A 877 10.54 -19.23 4.11
N HIS A 878 9.76 -20.21 4.52
CA HIS A 878 9.90 -21.61 4.10
C HIS A 878 9.74 -21.82 2.59
N LEU A 879 9.11 -20.90 1.85
CA LEU A 879 8.95 -20.98 0.40
C LEU A 879 10.28 -20.86 -0.35
N VAL A 880 11.33 -20.29 0.27
CA VAL A 880 12.67 -20.19 -0.32
C VAL A 880 13.24 -21.56 -0.70
N ILE A 881 12.87 -22.61 0.03
CA ILE A 881 13.29 -24.00 -0.26
C ILE A 881 12.83 -24.40 -1.67
N TYR A 882 11.64 -23.97 -2.09
CA TYR A 882 11.11 -24.23 -3.44
C TYR A 882 11.78 -23.36 -4.52
N GLY A 883 12.51 -22.32 -4.12
CA GLY A 883 13.24 -21.43 -5.02
C GLY A 883 14.31 -22.13 -5.84
N LEU A 884 14.93 -23.19 -5.30
CA LEU A 884 15.90 -23.99 -6.05
C LEU A 884 15.24 -24.63 -7.29
N LEU A 885 14.07 -25.23 -7.12
CA LEU A 885 13.31 -25.83 -8.24
C LEU A 885 12.93 -24.76 -9.28
N TYR A 886 12.52 -23.58 -8.82
CA TYR A 886 12.21 -22.45 -9.71
C TYR A 886 13.42 -22.03 -10.55
N VAL A 887 14.59 -21.87 -9.93
CA VAL A 887 15.84 -21.49 -10.64
C VAL A 887 16.25 -22.56 -11.65
N LEU A 888 16.19 -23.85 -11.28
CA LEU A 888 16.52 -24.96 -12.18
C LEU A 888 15.60 -25.03 -13.41
N THR A 889 14.37 -24.54 -13.29
CA THR A 889 13.36 -24.62 -14.35
C THR A 889 13.18 -23.31 -15.12
N ILE A 890 14.08 -22.32 -14.95
CA ILE A 890 14.05 -21.05 -15.69
C ILE A 890 13.92 -21.25 -17.21
N PRO A 891 14.71 -22.12 -17.89
CA PRO A 891 14.53 -22.34 -19.31
C PRO A 891 13.18 -22.98 -19.67
N SER A 892 12.66 -23.84 -18.81
CA SER A 892 11.31 -24.39 -19.03
C SER A 892 10.25 -23.29 -18.99
N GLY A 893 10.32 -22.36 -18.03
CA GLY A 893 9.32 -21.30 -17.85
C GLY A 893 9.43 -20.14 -18.85
N TYR A 894 10.66 -19.67 -19.13
CA TYR A 894 10.88 -18.47 -19.95
C TYR A 894 11.15 -18.77 -21.43
N LEU A 895 11.46 -20.02 -21.80
CA LEU A 895 11.75 -20.41 -23.18
C LEU A 895 10.70 -21.41 -23.70
N LEU A 896 10.61 -22.63 -23.13
CA LEU A 896 9.70 -23.67 -23.65
C LEU A 896 8.22 -23.31 -23.50
N LEU A 897 7.83 -22.83 -22.32
CA LEU A 897 6.45 -22.44 -22.04
C LEU A 897 6.04 -21.21 -22.87
N ALA A 898 6.94 -20.25 -23.08
CA ALA A 898 6.69 -19.08 -23.93
C ALA A 898 6.41 -19.50 -25.39
N ILE A 899 7.22 -20.42 -25.94
CA ILE A 899 7.01 -21.00 -27.26
C ILE A 899 5.64 -21.69 -27.33
N TYR A 900 5.35 -22.60 -26.40
CA TYR A 900 4.08 -23.34 -26.39
C TYR A 900 2.86 -22.41 -26.30
N SER A 901 2.92 -21.43 -25.39
CA SER A 901 1.84 -20.49 -25.10
C SER A 901 1.48 -19.66 -26.34
N LEU A 902 2.47 -19.10 -27.04
CA LEU A 902 2.24 -18.27 -28.21
C LEU A 902 1.82 -19.10 -29.44
N VAL A 903 2.43 -20.26 -29.68
CA VAL A 903 2.08 -21.11 -30.84
C VAL A 903 0.67 -21.71 -30.69
N ASN A 904 0.15 -21.84 -29.47
CA ASN A 904 -1.20 -22.36 -29.22
C ASN A 904 -2.22 -21.27 -28.85
N MET A 905 -1.92 -19.98 -29.06
CA MET A 905 -2.86 -18.89 -28.74
C MET A 905 -4.16 -18.93 -29.54
N ASN A 906 -4.14 -19.59 -30.72
CA ASN A 906 -5.34 -19.83 -31.53
C ASN A 906 -6.31 -20.85 -30.90
N ASN A 907 -5.88 -21.59 -29.87
CA ASN A 907 -6.74 -22.47 -29.10
C ASN A 907 -7.36 -21.72 -27.91
N VAL A 908 -8.63 -21.33 -28.09
CA VAL A 908 -9.43 -20.59 -27.10
C VAL A 908 -10.23 -21.51 -26.15
N SER A 909 -9.89 -22.80 -26.07
CA SER A 909 -10.49 -23.72 -25.09
C SER A 909 -10.01 -23.40 -23.66
N TRP A 910 -10.80 -23.77 -22.66
CA TRP A 910 -10.45 -23.54 -21.24
C TRP A 910 -9.50 -24.61 -20.71
N GLY A 911 -9.57 -25.84 -21.24
CA GLY A 911 -8.47 -26.82 -21.23
C GLY A 911 -8.08 -27.45 -19.89
N THR A 912 -8.67 -27.07 -18.76
CA THR A 912 -8.40 -27.67 -17.44
C THR A 912 -9.33 -28.85 -17.13
N ARG A 913 -10.60 -28.83 -17.56
CA ARG A 913 -11.59 -29.90 -17.27
C ARG A 913 -12.55 -30.26 -18.43
N GLU A 914 -12.43 -29.62 -19.60
CA GLU A 914 -13.33 -29.82 -20.77
C GLU A 914 -13.14 -31.18 -21.49
N THR A 915 -12.04 -31.91 -21.24
CA THR A 915 -11.65 -33.07 -22.07
C THR A 915 -12.04 -34.44 -21.51
N ALA A 916 -12.56 -34.53 -20.29
CA ALA A 916 -13.11 -35.77 -19.78
C ALA A 916 -14.52 -35.93 -20.37
N LYS A 917 -14.65 -36.64 -21.50
CA LYS A 917 -15.94 -37.26 -21.82
C LYS A 917 -16.30 -38.17 -20.64
N PRO A 918 -17.54 -38.16 -20.13
CA PRO A 918 -17.94 -39.16 -19.14
C PRO A 918 -17.68 -40.52 -19.79
N ASN A 919 -16.81 -41.32 -19.17
CA ASN A 919 -16.72 -42.72 -19.53
C ASN A 919 -18.15 -43.25 -19.37
N LYS A 920 -18.72 -43.84 -20.43
CA LYS A 920 -19.92 -44.65 -20.31
C LYS A 920 -19.57 -45.76 -19.32
N VAL A 921 -19.95 -45.58 -18.07
CA VAL A 921 -19.88 -46.64 -17.07
C VAL A 921 -20.92 -47.65 -17.51
N THR A 922 -20.45 -48.77 -18.03
CA THR A 922 -21.28 -49.96 -18.24
C THR A 922 -21.96 -50.26 -16.90
N PRO A 923 -23.29 -50.48 -16.86
CA PRO A 923 -24.00 -50.74 -15.61
C PRO A 923 -23.58 -52.11 -15.09
N GLY A 924 -22.55 -52.12 -14.25
CA GLY A 924 -21.93 -53.31 -13.71
C GLY A 924 -20.52 -52.99 -13.25
N ASN A 925 -20.36 -52.84 -11.93
CA ASN A 925 -19.11 -52.61 -11.19
C ASN A 925 -18.66 -51.14 -11.05
N ALA A 926 -19.51 -50.29 -10.49
CA ALA A 926 -19.03 -49.17 -9.68
C ALA A 926 -18.79 -49.70 -8.25
N SER A 927 -17.55 -50.11 -7.96
CA SER A 927 -17.11 -50.40 -6.60
C SER A 927 -17.19 -49.13 -5.75
N THR A 928 -18.03 -49.15 -4.73
CA THR A 928 -18.14 -48.15 -3.67
C THR A 928 -16.80 -48.04 -2.94
N GLN A 929 -15.88 -47.21 -3.42
CA GLN A 929 -14.71 -46.83 -2.63
C GLN A 929 -15.12 -45.74 -1.63
N VAL A 930 -15.70 -46.21 -0.52
CA VAL A 930 -15.77 -45.46 0.73
C VAL A 930 -14.34 -45.32 1.25
N VAL A 931 -13.77 -44.12 1.14
CA VAL A 931 -12.48 -43.80 1.75
C VAL A 931 -12.65 -43.80 3.27
N LYS A 932 -12.19 -44.87 3.92
CA LYS A 932 -12.08 -44.97 5.38
C LYS A 932 -10.93 -44.07 5.87
N TYR A 933 -11.25 -42.89 6.39
CA TYR A 933 -10.34 -42.19 7.30
C TYR A 933 -10.63 -42.62 8.74
N ALA A 934 -9.73 -43.41 9.32
CA ALA A 934 -9.67 -43.67 10.75
C ALA A 934 -8.37 -43.07 11.29
N LYS A 935 -8.45 -41.96 12.04
CA LYS A 935 -7.34 -41.45 12.84
C LYS A 935 -7.75 -41.50 14.31
N SER A 936 -7.28 -42.52 15.03
CA SER A 936 -7.45 -42.62 16.47
C SER A 936 -6.39 -41.75 17.15
N CYS A 937 -6.80 -40.65 17.79
CA CYS A 937 -5.95 -39.92 18.71
C CYS A 937 -6.25 -40.41 20.14
N LYS A 938 -5.26 -41.01 20.81
CA LYS A 938 -5.33 -41.31 22.25
C LYS A 938 -4.95 -40.04 23.02
N CYS A 939 -5.95 -39.31 23.49
CA CYS A 939 -5.83 -38.53 24.71
C CYS A 939 -7.22 -38.41 25.37
N CYS A 940 -7.25 -38.50 26.70
CA CYS A 940 -8.39 -38.89 27.52
C CYS A 940 -9.68 -38.06 27.32
N CYS A 941 -10.79 -38.80 27.43
CA CYS A 941 -12.19 -38.38 27.64
C CYS A 941 -13.04 -38.12 26.37
N TRP A 942 -13.92 -39.10 26.09
CA TRP A 942 -15.08 -39.16 25.16
C TRP A 942 -14.84 -39.87 23.80
N ASN A 943 -15.20 -41.16 23.75
CA ASN A 943 -15.35 -41.92 22.51
C ASN A 943 -16.73 -41.63 21.90
N VAL A 944 -16.77 -40.96 20.74
CA VAL A 944 -17.99 -40.87 19.92
C VAL A 944 -17.85 -41.88 18.77
N ARG A 945 -18.63 -42.97 18.82
CA ARG A 945 -18.89 -43.85 17.67
C ARG A 945 -20.16 -43.36 16.99
N ILE A 946 -20.05 -42.90 15.75
CA ILE A 946 -21.21 -42.70 14.87
C ILE A 946 -21.30 -43.96 14.01
N GLN A 947 -22.28 -44.82 14.32
CA GLN A 947 -22.75 -45.84 13.39
C GLN A 947 -23.80 -45.17 12.50
N VAL A 948 -23.54 -45.12 11.20
CA VAL A 948 -24.59 -44.88 10.20
C VAL A 948 -24.99 -46.27 9.72
N ASP A 949 -26.23 -46.66 10.03
CA ASP A 949 -26.78 -47.95 9.59
C ASP A 949 -26.82 -48.03 8.06
N GLN A 950 -26.42 -49.19 7.55
CA GLN A 950 -26.67 -49.61 6.19
C GLN A 950 -28.13 -50.03 6.10
N ASP A 951 -29.02 -49.09 5.79
CA ASP A 951 -30.26 -49.33 5.03
C ASP A 951 -31.14 -48.07 5.04
N GLU A 952 -30.68 -47.01 4.38
CA GLU A 952 -31.60 -46.10 3.70
C GLU A 952 -31.08 -45.89 2.29
N LYS A 953 -31.54 -46.75 1.37
CA LYS A 953 -31.70 -46.31 -0.02
C LYS A 953 -32.63 -45.11 0.02
N VAL A 954 -32.08 -43.90 -0.14
CA VAL A 954 -32.88 -42.74 -0.55
C VAL A 954 -33.33 -43.04 -1.97
N THR A 955 -34.43 -43.77 -2.07
CA THR A 955 -35.19 -43.89 -3.29
C THR A 955 -35.98 -42.59 -3.39
N VAL A 956 -35.47 -41.63 -4.17
CA VAL A 956 -36.31 -40.52 -4.63
C VAL A 956 -37.23 -41.12 -5.70
N THR A 957 -38.27 -41.84 -5.28
CA THR A 957 -39.45 -42.01 -6.12
C THR A 957 -40.20 -40.68 -6.14
N PRO A 958 -40.52 -40.11 -7.31
CA PRO A 958 -41.30 -38.88 -7.41
C PRO A 958 -42.74 -39.17 -7.00
N ALA A 959 -43.02 -39.11 -5.71
CA ALA A 959 -44.37 -39.20 -5.18
C ALA A 959 -44.95 -37.78 -5.09
N GLY A 960 -45.83 -37.46 -6.03
CA GLY A 960 -46.61 -36.23 -6.03
C GLY A 960 -45.98 -35.13 -6.87
N GLY A 961 -46.73 -34.63 -7.86
CA GLY A 961 -46.30 -33.57 -8.74
C GLY A 961 -45.69 -32.40 -7.97
N PHE A 962 -44.60 -31.85 -8.52
CA PHE A 962 -44.01 -30.59 -8.11
C PHE A 962 -45.08 -29.49 -8.21
N ALA A 963 -45.85 -29.31 -7.14
CA ALA A 963 -46.75 -28.18 -7.00
C ALA A 963 -45.91 -26.95 -6.70
N PHE A 964 -45.60 -26.19 -7.76
CA PHE A 964 -45.06 -24.85 -7.63
C PHE A 964 -46.05 -24.01 -6.82
N SER A 965 -45.57 -23.30 -5.79
CA SER A 965 -46.39 -22.29 -5.14
C SER A 965 -46.64 -21.16 -6.14
N GLU A 966 -47.89 -20.99 -6.59
CA GLU A 966 -48.29 -19.98 -7.58
C GLU A 966 -48.39 -18.56 -7.02
N THR A 967 -48.19 -18.37 -5.72
CA THR A 967 -48.22 -17.06 -5.06
C THR A 967 -46.81 -16.51 -4.85
N GLN A 968 -46.18 -16.04 -5.93
CA GLN A 968 -44.91 -15.30 -5.85
C GLN A 968 -45.13 -13.84 -5.40
N PRO A 969 -44.36 -13.33 -4.42
CA PRO A 969 -44.35 -11.91 -4.05
C PRO A 969 -44.08 -11.00 -5.25
N GLN A 970 -44.65 -9.80 -5.27
CA GLN A 970 -44.53 -8.84 -6.40
C GLN A 970 -43.06 -8.50 -6.73
N GLU A 971 -42.22 -8.37 -5.71
CA GLU A 971 -40.77 -8.11 -5.80
C GLU A 971 -40.01 -9.24 -6.55
N GLU A 972 -40.50 -10.49 -6.43
CA GLU A 972 -39.89 -11.65 -7.08
C GLU A 972 -40.32 -11.78 -8.56
N LYS A 973 -41.56 -11.40 -8.89
CA LYS A 973 -42.04 -11.33 -10.29
C LYS A 973 -41.24 -10.33 -11.12
N GLU A 974 -40.95 -9.16 -10.56
CA GLU A 974 -40.14 -8.12 -11.22
C GLU A 974 -38.68 -8.54 -11.37
N THR A 975 -38.11 -9.22 -10.37
CA THR A 975 -36.77 -9.81 -10.45
C THR A 975 -36.67 -10.84 -11.59
N ILE A 976 -37.68 -11.70 -11.75
CA ILE A 976 -37.73 -12.71 -12.82
C ILE A 976 -37.89 -12.05 -14.20
N GLN A 977 -38.73 -11.02 -14.32
CA GLN A 977 -38.85 -10.24 -15.57
C GLN A 977 -37.53 -9.56 -15.93
N TYR A 978 -36.81 -9.03 -14.95
CA TYR A 978 -35.46 -8.49 -15.15
C TYR A 978 -34.46 -9.54 -15.66
N GLU A 979 -34.44 -10.71 -15.04
CA GLU A 979 -33.56 -11.82 -15.46
C GLU A 979 -33.86 -12.23 -16.92
N ARG A 980 -35.11 -12.15 -17.35
CA ARG A 980 -35.55 -12.40 -18.73
C ARG A 980 -35.01 -11.35 -19.71
N ASP A 981 -35.13 -10.07 -19.39
CA ASP A 981 -34.58 -8.98 -20.21
C ASP A 981 -33.04 -9.04 -20.30
N LEU A 982 -32.39 -9.44 -19.21
CA LEU A 982 -30.94 -9.63 -19.15
C LEU A 982 -30.52 -10.78 -20.08
N GLN A 983 -31.23 -11.90 -19.99
CA GLN A 983 -31.03 -13.04 -20.86
C GLN A 983 -31.16 -12.62 -22.32
N GLU A 984 -32.24 -11.94 -22.68
CA GLU A 984 -32.51 -11.53 -24.06
C GLU A 984 -31.44 -10.60 -24.65
N ARG A 985 -30.99 -9.58 -23.89
CA ARG A 985 -30.00 -8.62 -24.41
C ARG A 985 -28.57 -9.15 -24.46
N TYR A 986 -28.16 -9.96 -23.48
CA TYR A 986 -26.74 -10.23 -23.26
C TYR A 986 -26.38 -11.72 -23.15
N LEU A 987 -27.33 -12.57 -22.78
CA LEU A 987 -27.03 -13.95 -22.35
C LEU A 987 -27.79 -15.01 -23.15
N LYS A 988 -28.55 -14.66 -24.18
CA LYS A 988 -29.09 -15.64 -25.14
C LYS A 988 -27.91 -16.42 -25.75
N PRO A 989 -28.05 -17.75 -25.92
CA PRO A 989 -27.11 -18.53 -26.71
C PRO A 989 -26.87 -17.85 -28.06
N LEU A 990 -25.63 -17.85 -28.50
CA LEU A 990 -25.31 -17.32 -29.82
C LEU A 990 -25.63 -18.40 -30.83
N ASP A 991 -26.35 -18.05 -31.89
CA ASP A 991 -26.54 -18.95 -33.02
C ASP A 991 -25.16 -19.27 -33.62
N GLU A 992 -24.84 -20.55 -33.68
CA GLU A 992 -23.54 -21.01 -34.17
C GLU A 992 -23.51 -20.97 -35.70
N ASP A 993 -23.11 -19.83 -36.25
CA ASP A 993 -22.76 -19.77 -37.67
C ASP A 993 -21.41 -20.50 -37.90
N LYS A 994 -21.51 -21.68 -38.49
CA LYS A 994 -20.36 -22.52 -38.84
C LYS A 994 -19.40 -21.82 -39.80
N GLU A 995 -19.86 -20.90 -40.65
CA GLU A 995 -18.99 -20.12 -41.54
C GLU A 995 -18.20 -19.07 -40.74
N GLN A 996 -18.89 -18.32 -39.88
CA GLN A 996 -18.25 -17.35 -39.00
C GLN A 996 -17.22 -18.00 -38.06
N GLN A 997 -17.54 -19.17 -37.48
CA GLN A 997 -16.60 -19.92 -36.65
C GLN A 997 -15.35 -20.36 -37.42
N LYS A 998 -15.50 -20.84 -38.66
CA LYS A 998 -14.37 -21.20 -39.53
C LYS A 998 -13.54 -19.97 -39.87
N LYS A 999 -14.17 -18.83 -40.17
CA LYS A 999 -13.50 -17.55 -40.44
C LYS A 999 -12.67 -17.10 -39.24
N ILE A 1000 -13.28 -17.06 -38.05
CA ILE A 1000 -12.60 -16.66 -36.80
C ILE A 1000 -11.46 -17.64 -36.48
N ALA A 1001 -11.65 -18.94 -36.68
CA ALA A 1001 -10.58 -19.93 -36.49
C ALA A 1001 -9.40 -19.71 -37.46
N ALA A 1002 -9.66 -19.28 -38.70
CA ALA A 1002 -8.62 -18.92 -39.66
C ALA A 1002 -7.92 -17.62 -39.25
N GLU A 1003 -8.66 -16.59 -38.85
CA GLU A 1003 -8.11 -15.32 -38.36
C GLU A 1003 -7.29 -15.51 -37.07
N LEU A 1004 -7.69 -16.40 -36.16
CA LEU A 1004 -6.92 -16.75 -34.96
C LEU A 1004 -5.58 -17.41 -35.31
N LYS A 1005 -5.54 -18.23 -36.38
CA LYS A 1005 -4.29 -18.81 -36.89
C LYS A 1005 -3.40 -17.75 -37.52
N ASP A 1006 -3.97 -16.80 -38.27
CA ASP A 1006 -3.24 -15.68 -38.84
C ASP A 1006 -2.67 -14.76 -37.75
N LEU A 1007 -3.48 -14.41 -36.75
CA LEU A 1007 -3.05 -13.64 -35.58
C LEU A 1007 -1.92 -14.35 -34.83
N ARG A 1008 -2.07 -15.66 -34.60
CA ARG A 1008 -0.98 -16.48 -34.04
C ARG A 1008 0.29 -16.34 -34.87
N ASN A 1009 0.23 -16.54 -36.18
CA ASN A 1009 1.41 -16.48 -37.05
C ASN A 1009 2.09 -15.10 -36.99
N LYS A 1010 1.31 -14.02 -37.00
CA LYS A 1010 1.83 -12.65 -36.85
C LYS A 1010 2.47 -12.42 -35.48
N ALA A 1011 1.78 -12.77 -34.40
CA ALA A 1011 2.27 -12.56 -33.04
C ALA A 1011 3.54 -13.36 -32.74
N THR A 1012 3.55 -14.65 -33.13
CA THR A 1012 4.73 -15.52 -33.02
C THR A 1012 5.89 -15.00 -33.85
N PHE A 1013 5.66 -14.58 -35.10
CA PHE A 1013 6.69 -13.99 -35.95
C PHE A 1013 7.31 -12.75 -35.31
N VAL A 1014 6.49 -11.78 -34.85
CA VAL A 1014 6.99 -10.56 -34.20
C VAL A 1014 7.77 -10.90 -32.92
N PHE A 1015 7.24 -11.79 -32.08
CA PHE A 1015 7.87 -12.18 -30.83
C PHE A 1015 9.25 -12.82 -31.06
N PHE A 1016 9.37 -13.79 -31.98
CA PHE A 1016 10.65 -14.43 -32.26
C PHE A 1016 11.57 -13.56 -33.10
N MET A 1017 11.05 -12.65 -33.93
CA MET A 1017 11.86 -11.65 -34.64
C MET A 1017 12.54 -10.70 -33.65
N CYS A 1018 11.82 -10.21 -32.63
CA CYS A 1018 12.43 -9.40 -31.57
C CYS A 1018 13.56 -10.15 -30.85
N ASN A 1019 13.35 -11.44 -30.55
CA ASN A 1019 14.38 -12.30 -29.95
C ASN A 1019 15.56 -12.53 -30.90
N ALA A 1020 15.31 -12.77 -32.19
CA ALA A 1020 16.37 -12.95 -33.19
C ALA A 1020 17.18 -11.67 -33.39
N LEU A 1021 16.52 -10.50 -33.51
CA LEU A 1021 17.18 -9.20 -33.59
C LEU A 1021 18.01 -8.92 -32.35
N TRP A 1022 17.52 -9.30 -31.16
CA TRP A 1022 18.29 -9.19 -29.93
C TRP A 1022 19.54 -10.08 -29.94
N LEU A 1023 19.42 -11.33 -30.38
CA LEU A 1023 20.55 -12.25 -30.51
C LEU A 1023 21.56 -11.73 -31.56
N MET A 1024 21.08 -11.22 -32.69
CA MET A 1024 21.91 -10.63 -33.75
C MET A 1024 22.63 -9.37 -33.25
N ALA A 1025 21.93 -8.46 -32.57
CA ALA A 1025 22.55 -7.27 -31.98
C ALA A 1025 23.64 -7.66 -30.98
N THR A 1026 23.35 -8.64 -30.12
CA THR A 1026 24.33 -9.19 -29.17
C THR A 1026 25.54 -9.78 -29.90
N TYR A 1027 25.30 -10.58 -30.94
CA TYR A 1027 26.34 -11.20 -31.77
C TYR A 1027 27.22 -10.17 -32.48
N PHE A 1028 26.63 -9.17 -33.13
CA PHE A 1028 27.37 -8.09 -33.80
C PHE A 1028 28.25 -7.32 -32.80
N LEU A 1029 27.71 -7.00 -31.63
CA LEU A 1029 28.47 -6.30 -30.60
C LEU A 1029 29.61 -7.18 -30.04
N GLN A 1030 29.38 -8.49 -29.85
CA GLN A 1030 30.43 -9.43 -29.43
C GLN A 1030 31.55 -9.56 -30.47
N ALA A 1031 31.21 -9.56 -31.76
CA ALA A 1031 32.19 -9.58 -32.85
C ALA A 1031 33.08 -8.32 -32.86
N ILE A 1032 32.56 -7.17 -32.42
CA ILE A 1032 33.30 -5.91 -32.25
C ILE A 1032 34.08 -5.87 -30.92
N GLY A 1033 33.65 -6.65 -29.92
CA GLY A 1033 34.08 -6.59 -28.51
C GLY A 1033 35.58 -6.77 -28.24
N GLY A 1034 36.36 -7.31 -29.19
CA GLY A 1034 37.82 -7.32 -29.10
C GLY A 1034 38.46 -5.91 -29.01
N ALA A 1035 37.75 -4.87 -29.43
CA ALA A 1035 38.22 -3.47 -29.39
C ALA A 1035 37.75 -2.67 -28.16
N VAL A 1036 36.72 -3.12 -27.42
CA VAL A 1036 36.08 -2.36 -26.33
C VAL A 1036 35.89 -3.25 -25.10
N SER A 1037 36.84 -3.21 -24.17
CA SER A 1037 36.80 -3.96 -22.90
C SER A 1037 36.92 -3.01 -21.71
N ILE A 1038 36.09 -3.18 -20.68
CA ILE A 1038 36.20 -2.41 -19.43
C ILE A 1038 37.25 -3.08 -18.53
N ARG A 1039 38.29 -2.34 -18.16
CA ARG A 1039 39.37 -2.82 -17.27
C ARG A 1039 39.02 -2.51 -15.82
N ILE A 1040 38.75 -3.53 -15.00
CA ILE A 1040 38.52 -3.38 -13.56
C ILE A 1040 39.71 -3.96 -12.80
N PRO A 1041 40.33 -3.22 -11.85
CA PRO A 1041 41.44 -3.75 -11.07
C PRO A 1041 40.96 -4.91 -10.18
N LYS A 1042 41.76 -5.97 -10.12
CA LYS A 1042 41.41 -7.17 -9.36
C LYS A 1042 41.54 -6.90 -7.85
N VAL A 1043 40.49 -7.27 -7.11
CA VAL A 1043 40.43 -7.15 -5.64
C VAL A 1043 40.44 -8.55 -5.05
N ASN A 1044 41.42 -8.80 -4.17
CA ASN A 1044 41.53 -10.07 -3.45
C ASN A 1044 40.45 -10.18 -2.36
N PRO A 1045 40.14 -11.40 -1.89
CA PRO A 1045 39.16 -11.63 -0.81
C PRO A 1045 39.43 -10.84 0.48
N GLN A 1046 40.68 -10.44 0.72
CA GLN A 1046 41.09 -9.58 1.87
C GLN A 1046 40.92 -8.07 1.61
N GLY A 1047 40.36 -7.66 0.47
CA GLY A 1047 40.10 -6.24 0.14
C GLY A 1047 41.30 -5.46 -0.42
N HIS A 1048 42.44 -6.12 -0.63
CA HIS A 1048 43.61 -5.51 -1.26
C HIS A 1048 43.48 -5.53 -2.79
N VAL A 1049 43.74 -4.38 -3.41
CA VAL A 1049 43.82 -4.24 -4.87
C VAL A 1049 45.20 -4.73 -5.31
N GLU A 1050 45.26 -5.76 -6.13
CA GLU A 1050 46.54 -6.22 -6.68
C GLU A 1050 47.01 -5.26 -7.79
N PRO A 1051 48.13 -4.55 -7.63
CA PRO A 1051 48.68 -3.73 -8.71
C PRO A 1051 49.08 -4.64 -9.88
N ASN A 1052 48.56 -4.37 -11.08
CA ASN A 1052 48.82 -5.04 -12.36
C ASN A 1052 47.96 -6.27 -12.73
N GLN A 1053 46.95 -6.66 -11.96
CA GLN A 1053 45.94 -7.62 -12.42
C GLN A 1053 44.61 -6.93 -12.72
N TYR A 1054 44.09 -7.12 -13.94
CA TYR A 1054 42.84 -6.52 -14.40
C TYR A 1054 41.86 -7.60 -14.85
N LEU A 1055 40.60 -7.46 -14.43
CA LEU A 1055 39.47 -8.18 -15.00
C LEU A 1055 38.99 -7.42 -16.24
N TYR A 1056 38.93 -8.11 -17.37
CA TYR A 1056 38.37 -7.58 -18.61
C TYR A 1056 36.90 -7.96 -18.69
N ILE A 1057 36.02 -6.97 -18.60
CA ILE A 1057 34.58 -7.19 -18.68
C ILE A 1057 34.07 -6.78 -20.05
N ASP A 1058 33.32 -7.69 -20.66
CA ASP A 1058 32.49 -7.42 -21.85
C ASP A 1058 31.40 -6.39 -21.49
N PRO A 1059 31.43 -5.18 -22.09
CA PRO A 1059 30.43 -4.14 -21.85
C PRO A 1059 29.00 -4.60 -22.10
N ILE A 1060 28.77 -5.58 -22.98
CA ILE A 1060 27.44 -6.07 -23.36
C ILE A 1060 26.87 -6.96 -22.27
N GLY A 1061 27.65 -7.94 -21.82
CA GLY A 1061 27.30 -8.76 -20.65
C GLY A 1061 27.02 -7.88 -19.43
N LEU A 1062 27.81 -6.83 -19.22
CA LEU A 1062 27.59 -5.87 -18.15
C LEU A 1062 26.29 -5.06 -18.33
N MET A 1063 26.04 -4.49 -19.52
CA MET A 1063 24.82 -3.72 -19.79
C MET A 1063 23.56 -4.57 -19.61
N PHE A 1064 23.60 -5.83 -20.04
CA PHE A 1064 22.53 -6.80 -19.88
C PHE A 1064 22.25 -7.09 -18.39
N LEU A 1065 23.30 -7.42 -17.62
CA LEU A 1065 23.20 -7.67 -16.19
C LEU A 1065 22.68 -6.43 -15.46
N LEU A 1066 23.13 -5.23 -15.84
CA LEU A 1066 22.64 -3.96 -15.31
C LEU A 1066 21.16 -3.71 -15.65
N GLY A 1067 20.70 -4.07 -16.85
CA GLY A 1067 19.29 -3.94 -17.24
C GLY A 1067 18.36 -4.77 -16.35
N PHE A 1068 18.60 -6.08 -16.24
CA PHE A 1068 17.80 -6.96 -15.38
C PHE A 1068 18.00 -6.66 -13.89
N SER A 1069 19.23 -6.37 -13.46
CA SER A 1069 19.52 -5.97 -12.09
C SER A 1069 18.80 -4.67 -11.71
N SER A 1070 18.75 -3.69 -12.61
CA SER A 1070 18.03 -2.43 -12.37
C SER A 1070 16.53 -2.65 -12.20
N LEU A 1071 15.90 -3.50 -13.02
CA LEU A 1071 14.49 -3.84 -12.89
C LEU A 1071 14.22 -4.54 -11.55
N LEU A 1072 15.03 -5.53 -11.19
CA LEU A 1072 14.92 -6.23 -9.90
C LEU A 1072 15.16 -5.28 -8.73
N MET A 1073 16.12 -4.37 -8.84
CA MET A 1073 16.42 -3.39 -7.80
C MET A 1073 15.27 -2.41 -7.59
N ILE A 1074 14.70 -1.90 -8.69
CA ILE A 1074 13.48 -1.09 -8.68
C ILE A 1074 12.36 -1.82 -7.94
N GLN A 1075 12.15 -3.11 -8.26
CA GLN A 1075 11.12 -3.92 -7.60
C GLN A 1075 11.42 -4.17 -6.12
N PHE A 1076 12.68 -4.40 -5.75
CA PHE A 1076 13.10 -4.65 -4.38
C PHE A 1076 12.95 -3.42 -3.49
N PHE A 1077 13.39 -2.24 -3.93
CA PHE A 1077 13.16 -1.01 -3.17
C PHE A 1077 11.68 -0.66 -3.07
N ALA A 1078 10.89 -0.92 -4.11
CA ALA A 1078 9.45 -0.75 -4.05
C ALA A 1078 8.80 -1.74 -3.07
N MET A 1079 9.26 -2.99 -3.01
CA MET A 1079 8.84 -3.97 -2.00
C MET A 1079 9.15 -3.49 -0.58
N LEU A 1080 10.37 -2.99 -0.31
CA LEU A 1080 10.73 -2.43 1.00
C LEU A 1080 9.77 -1.31 1.42
N TRP A 1081 9.49 -0.38 0.51
CA TRP A 1081 8.54 0.69 0.74
C TRP A 1081 7.12 0.16 1.01
N HIS A 1082 6.67 -0.81 0.21
CA HIS A 1082 5.38 -1.45 0.37
C HIS A 1082 5.23 -2.16 1.72
N ARG A 1083 6.28 -2.85 2.21
CA ARG A 1083 6.26 -3.53 3.51
C ARG A 1083 6.17 -2.55 4.67
N ILE A 1084 6.87 -1.42 4.59
CA ILE A 1084 6.74 -0.35 5.59
C ILE A 1084 5.29 0.17 5.63
N GLN A 1085 4.66 0.42 4.47
CA GLN A 1085 3.26 0.85 4.46
C GLN A 1085 2.30 -0.23 4.98
N THR A 1086 2.56 -1.49 4.68
CA THR A 1086 1.75 -2.63 5.16
C THR A 1086 1.87 -2.79 6.67
N LEU A 1087 3.07 -2.65 7.24
CA LEU A 1087 3.30 -2.68 8.69
C LEU A 1087 2.54 -1.54 9.38
N ILE A 1088 2.63 -0.32 8.84
CA ILE A 1088 1.87 0.83 9.37
C ILE A 1088 0.36 0.54 9.35
N HIS A 1089 -0.14 -0.08 8.26
CA HIS A 1089 -1.55 -0.46 8.16
C HIS A 1089 -1.93 -1.51 9.20
N TYR A 1090 -1.14 -2.56 9.34
CA TYR A 1090 -1.39 -3.67 10.27
C TYR A 1090 -1.37 -3.20 11.74
N VAL A 1091 -0.39 -2.39 12.13
CA VAL A 1091 -0.33 -1.84 13.49
C VAL A 1091 -1.52 -0.91 13.75
N ALA A 1092 -1.91 -0.10 12.76
CA ALA A 1092 -3.11 0.73 12.86
C ALA A 1092 -4.41 -0.09 12.97
N TYR A 1093 -4.44 -1.30 12.39
CA TYR A 1093 -5.58 -2.24 12.46
C TYR A 1093 -5.69 -2.90 13.84
N ASN A 1094 -4.62 -3.55 14.33
CA ASN A 1094 -4.62 -4.32 15.58
C ASN A 1094 -5.01 -3.47 16.81
N GLY A 1095 -4.62 -2.19 16.85
CA GLY A 1095 -4.99 -1.29 17.96
C GLY A 1095 -6.48 -0.97 18.06
N THR A 1096 -7.25 -1.21 16.99
CA THR A 1096 -8.67 -0.85 16.87
C THR A 1096 -9.61 -2.05 16.84
N GLU A 1097 -9.29 -3.14 16.16
CA GLU A 1097 -10.14 -4.35 16.20
C GLU A 1097 -10.21 -4.95 17.60
N VAL A 1098 -9.10 -4.97 18.34
CA VAL A 1098 -9.12 -5.43 19.74
C VAL A 1098 -10.06 -4.56 20.59
N LYS A 1099 -10.20 -3.26 20.29
CA LYS A 1099 -11.15 -2.38 20.98
C LYS A 1099 -12.59 -2.61 20.55
N VAL A 1100 -12.85 -2.78 19.25
CA VAL A 1100 -14.19 -3.09 18.73
C VAL A 1100 -14.65 -4.46 19.24
N MET A 1101 -13.80 -5.49 19.16
CA MET A 1101 -14.05 -6.82 19.70
C MET A 1101 -14.25 -6.80 21.21
N ARG A 1102 -13.43 -6.05 21.98
CA ARG A 1102 -13.66 -5.89 23.43
C ARG A 1102 -14.97 -5.14 23.73
N LYS A 1103 -15.33 -4.12 22.94
CA LYS A 1103 -16.56 -3.35 23.13
C LYS A 1103 -17.79 -4.19 22.76
N ALA A 1104 -17.72 -4.95 21.68
CA ALA A 1104 -18.73 -5.92 21.27
C ALA A 1104 -18.88 -7.04 22.30
N HIS A 1105 -17.77 -7.61 22.80
CA HIS A 1105 -17.78 -8.64 23.85
C HIS A 1105 -18.34 -8.12 25.18
N LYS A 1106 -17.97 -6.90 25.57
CA LYS A 1106 -18.50 -6.26 26.78
C LYS A 1106 -20.00 -5.98 26.64
N LYS A 1107 -20.45 -5.54 25.47
CA LYS A 1107 -21.87 -5.29 25.18
C LYS A 1107 -22.68 -6.58 25.11
N SER A 1108 -22.18 -7.63 24.46
CA SER A 1108 -22.82 -8.95 24.46
C SER A 1108 -22.93 -9.54 25.87
N LEU A 1109 -21.96 -9.25 26.74
CA LEU A 1109 -22.00 -9.65 28.14
C LEU A 1109 -23.06 -8.87 28.94
N GLU A 1110 -23.33 -7.62 28.58
CA GLU A 1110 -24.42 -6.83 29.18
C GLU A 1110 -25.79 -7.25 28.66
N GLU A 1111 -25.94 -7.46 27.34
CA GLU A 1111 -27.18 -7.98 26.75
C GLU A 1111 -27.53 -9.37 27.31
N ALA A 1112 -26.55 -10.27 27.46
CA ALA A 1112 -26.76 -11.57 28.09
C ALA A 1112 -27.16 -11.45 29.57
N LYS A 1113 -26.70 -10.43 30.29
CA LYS A 1113 -27.12 -10.16 31.67
C LYS A 1113 -28.57 -9.66 31.71
N GLU A 1114 -28.96 -8.76 30.80
CA GLU A 1114 -30.33 -8.27 30.69
C GLU A 1114 -31.32 -9.39 30.35
N GLU A 1115 -30.98 -10.27 29.40
CA GLU A 1115 -31.78 -11.46 29.08
C GLU A 1115 -31.92 -12.40 30.30
N MET A 1116 -30.84 -12.61 31.06
CA MET A 1116 -30.86 -13.45 32.25
C MET A 1116 -31.73 -12.84 33.37
N VAL A 1117 -31.71 -11.51 33.52
CA VAL A 1117 -32.57 -10.78 34.47
C VAL A 1117 -34.04 -10.88 34.05
N MET A 1118 -34.35 -10.71 32.77
CA MET A 1118 -35.70 -10.89 32.23
C MET A 1118 -36.22 -12.32 32.43
N LEU A 1119 -35.37 -13.33 32.21
CA LEU A 1119 -35.72 -14.73 32.45
C LEU A 1119 -35.99 -15.00 33.95
N MET A 1120 -35.19 -14.44 34.85
CA MET A 1120 -35.42 -14.55 36.29
C MET A 1120 -36.71 -13.85 36.74
N LEU A 1121 -37.02 -12.66 36.20
CA LEU A 1121 -38.28 -11.97 36.46
C LEU A 1121 -39.49 -12.76 35.94
N PHE A 1122 -39.37 -13.36 34.74
CA PHE A 1122 -40.41 -14.21 34.16
C PHE A 1122 -40.64 -15.47 35.00
N LEU A 1123 -39.57 -16.14 35.45
CA LEU A 1123 -39.67 -17.30 36.36
C LEU A 1123 -40.27 -16.91 37.72
N ARG A 1124 -39.96 -15.72 38.24
CA ARG A 1124 -40.53 -15.20 39.49
C ARG A 1124 -42.02 -14.87 39.35
N ALA A 1125 -42.42 -14.25 38.23
CA ALA A 1125 -43.83 -13.99 37.89
C ALA A 1125 -44.60 -15.31 37.70
N LYS A 1126 -43.99 -16.30 37.04
CA LYS A 1126 -44.58 -17.65 36.89
C LYS A 1126 -44.73 -18.35 38.25
N LYS A 1127 -43.74 -18.22 39.15
CA LYS A 1127 -43.82 -18.76 40.52
C LYS A 1127 -44.91 -18.05 41.36
N GLN A 1128 -45.09 -16.74 41.20
CA GLN A 1128 -46.19 -16.00 41.83
C GLN A 1128 -47.56 -16.43 41.27
N MET A 1129 -47.70 -16.62 39.95
CA MET A 1129 -48.94 -17.15 39.36
C MET A 1129 -49.26 -18.56 39.82
N ILE A 1130 -48.25 -19.43 40.00
CA ILE A 1130 -48.44 -20.79 40.52
C ILE A 1130 -48.87 -20.74 42.00
N ASN A 1131 -48.30 -19.84 42.81
CA ASN A 1131 -48.71 -19.67 44.21
C ASN A 1131 -50.11 -19.03 44.36
N CYS A 1132 -50.54 -18.17 43.44
CA CYS A 1132 -51.91 -17.62 43.43
C CYS A 1132 -52.98 -18.64 42.99
N LYS A 1133 -52.60 -19.76 42.38
CA LYS A 1133 -53.53 -20.87 42.07
C LYS A 1133 -53.73 -21.85 43.25
N HIS A 1134 -52.99 -21.67 44.34
CA HIS A 1134 -53.07 -22.51 45.54
C HIS A 1134 -53.75 -21.82 46.74
N TYR A 1135 -54.36 -20.65 46.54
CA TYR A 1135 -55.21 -19.97 47.52
C TYR A 1135 -56.66 -19.91 47.05
#